data_AF-A0A2I3LQ18-F1
#
_entry.id   AF-A0A2I3LQ18-F1
#
_cell.length_a   1.000
_cell.length_b   1.000
_cell.length_c   1.000
_cell.angle_alpha   90.00
_cell.angle_beta   90.00
_cell.angle_gamma   90.00
#
_symmetry.space_group_name_H-M   'P 1'
#
loop_
_entity.id
_entity.type
_entity.pdbx_description
1 polymer ?
#
loop_
_entity_poly.entity_id
_entity_poly.type
_entity_poly.pdbx_seq_one_letter_code
_entity_poly.pdbx_strand_id
1 'polypeptide(L)'
;MVFPSLKRSLGTMSFLLSSLLALLTVSTPSWCQISEASPKGSNGMPFPWNKIRLPEYVIPVHYDLLIHANLTTLTFSGTTEVEITASQPTSTIILHSHHLQISRATLRKGAGERLSEEPLQVLEHPPQEQIALLAPEPLLVGLLYTVVIHYAGNLSETFHGFYKSTYRTKEGELRILASTQFEPTAARMAFPCFDEPAFKASFSIKIRREPRHLAISNMPLVKSVTVAEGLIEDHFDVTVKMSTYLVAFIISDFESVSKITKSGVKVSVYAVPDKINQADYALDAAVTLLDFYEDYFNIPYPLPKQDLAAIPDFQSGAMENWGLTTYRESALLFDAEKSSASSKLGITMIVAHELAHQWFGNLVTMEWWNDLWLNEGFAKFMEFVSVSVTHPELKVEDYFFGKCFDAMEVDALNSSHPVSTPVENPAQIREMFDDVSYDKGACILNMLREYLSADAFKSGIVQYLQKHSYKNTKNEDLWDSMASICPTDGVKGMDGFCSRSQHSSSFSHWHQEGLDVKTMMNTWTLQKGFPLITITVRGRNVHMKQEHYMKGSEGAPDTGYLWHVPLTFITSKSDMVHRFLLKTKTDVLILPEEVEWIKFNVGMNGYYIVHYEDDGWDSLTGLLKRTHTAVSSNDRASLINNAFQLVSIGKLSIEKALDLSLYLKHETEIMPVFQGLNELIPMYKLMEKRDMNEVETQFKAFLIRLLRDLIDKQTWTDEGSVSERMLRSQLLLLACVRKYQPCVQRAEGYFRKWKESNGNLSLPIDVTLAVFAVGAQSTEGWDFLYSKYQSSLSSTEKKQIEFALCTTQNKEKLQWLLDESFKGDKIKTQEFPGILVLIGRNPVGYPLAWKFLRKNWNKLVQKFELGSRSIAHMVMGTTNQFSTRTWLEEFLNQGWSALL
;
A
#
# COMPACT_ATOMS: atom_id res chain seq x y z
N MET A 1 31.56 -48.19 43.07
CA MET A 1 32.49 -48.25 44.23
C MET A 1 33.24 -46.92 44.25
N VAL A 2 32.98 -46.00 45.19
CA VAL A 2 33.41 -45.94 46.60
C VAL A 2 34.57 -44.92 46.76
N PHE A 3 34.27 -43.83 47.49
CA PHE A 3 35.21 -42.82 48.04
C PHE A 3 36.21 -43.44 49.03
N PRO A 4 37.39 -42.83 49.28
CA PRO A 4 37.54 -41.91 50.45
C PRO A 4 38.56 -40.75 50.21
N SER A 5 38.29 -39.48 50.55
CA SER A 5 38.17 -38.81 51.87
C SER A 5 39.46 -38.10 52.34
N LEU A 6 39.34 -36.89 52.91
CA LEU A 6 40.08 -36.54 54.14
C LEU A 6 39.31 -35.51 54.99
N LYS A 7 39.60 -35.47 56.29
CA LYS A 7 38.69 -34.95 57.36
C LYS A 7 39.01 -33.52 57.85
N ARG A 8 37.97 -32.90 58.41
CA ARG A 8 37.99 -31.71 59.30
C ARG A 8 38.62 -32.00 60.68
N SER A 9 39.05 -30.92 61.37
CA SER A 9 38.64 -30.63 62.77
C SER A 9 38.21 -29.15 62.84
N LEU A 10 37.16 -28.64 63.51
CA LEU A 10 36.37 -28.93 64.74
C LEU A 10 36.89 -28.33 66.06
N GLY A 11 36.32 -27.18 66.44
CA GLY A 11 35.59 -27.00 67.71
C GLY A 11 34.14 -26.57 67.37
N THR A 12 33.03 -26.95 68.03
CA THR A 12 32.64 -26.96 69.47
C THR A 12 32.66 -25.55 70.10
N MET A 13 31.67 -25.04 70.86
CA MET A 13 30.30 -25.44 71.29
C MET A 13 29.61 -24.17 71.87
N SER A 14 28.30 -23.95 72.02
CA SER A 14 27.09 -24.79 71.81
C SER A 14 25.79 -23.94 71.58
N PHE A 15 24.64 -24.64 71.56
CA PHE A 15 23.20 -24.26 71.58
C PHE A 15 22.75 -23.29 72.74
N LEU A 16 21.55 -22.68 72.82
CA LEU A 16 20.17 -23.13 72.44
C LEU A 16 19.16 -21.96 72.18
N LEU A 17 18.18 -22.24 71.29
CA LEU A 17 16.83 -21.66 71.06
C LEU A 17 16.32 -20.37 71.75
N SER A 18 15.73 -19.47 70.93
CA SER A 18 14.32 -19.05 71.09
C SER A 18 13.68 -18.46 69.81
N SER A 19 12.37 -18.71 69.64
CA SER A 19 11.37 -18.02 68.79
C SER A 19 11.47 -17.99 67.25
N LEU A 20 10.46 -18.62 66.62
CA LEU A 20 9.93 -18.38 65.28
C LEU A 20 9.24 -17.00 65.16
N LEU A 21 8.99 -16.57 63.90
CA LEU A 21 8.24 -15.38 63.43
C LEU A 21 8.89 -13.98 63.53
N ALA A 22 9.55 -13.59 62.44
CA ALA A 22 9.61 -12.22 61.86
C ALA A 22 10.09 -12.35 60.40
N LEU A 23 9.25 -12.69 59.42
CA LEU A 23 8.48 -11.76 58.56
C LEU A 23 9.29 -10.61 57.92
N LEU A 24 9.65 -10.83 56.65
CA LEU A 24 9.79 -9.84 55.55
C LEU A 24 10.60 -8.55 55.78
N THR A 25 11.88 -8.58 55.41
CA THR A 25 12.55 -7.42 54.77
C THR A 25 13.44 -7.88 53.60
N VAL A 26 12.89 -7.85 52.38
CA VAL A 26 13.71 -7.91 51.17
C VAL A 26 14.35 -6.54 50.97
N SER A 27 15.67 -6.47 50.93
CA SER A 27 16.41 -5.25 50.58
C SER A 27 16.19 -4.93 49.10
N THR A 28 15.36 -3.93 48.82
CA THR A 28 15.17 -3.41 47.46
C THR A 28 16.43 -2.70 46.97
N PRO A 29 16.88 -2.92 45.72
CA PRO A 29 17.86 -2.03 45.10
C PRO A 29 17.17 -0.69 44.85
N SER A 30 17.80 0.40 45.29
CA SER A 30 17.28 1.75 45.11
C SER A 30 17.25 2.10 43.62
N TRP A 31 16.10 1.94 42.98
CA TRP A 31 15.80 2.62 41.72
C TRP A 31 15.90 4.12 41.96
N CYS A 32 16.93 4.73 41.39
CA CYS A 32 16.99 6.17 41.28
C CYS A 32 15.86 6.58 40.33
N GLN A 33 14.76 7.11 40.86
CA GLN A 33 13.71 7.72 40.04
C GLN A 33 14.34 8.94 39.35
N ILE A 34 14.79 8.75 38.12
CA ILE A 34 14.85 9.83 37.16
C ILE A 34 13.39 10.24 36.97
N SER A 35 12.96 11.31 37.64
CA SER A 35 11.73 11.97 37.27
C SER A 35 11.91 12.42 35.82
N GLU A 36 11.17 11.82 34.89
CA GLU A 36 11.08 12.35 33.53
C GLU A 36 10.70 13.82 33.64
N ALA A 37 11.62 14.70 33.24
CA ALA A 37 11.37 16.12 33.31
C ALA A 37 10.19 16.41 32.38
N SER A 38 9.12 16.99 32.92
CA SER A 38 7.92 17.28 32.16
C SER A 38 8.30 18.02 30.86
N PRO A 39 7.76 17.61 29.70
CA PRO A 39 8.08 18.25 28.42
C PRO A 39 7.87 19.76 28.54
N LYS A 40 8.68 20.57 27.86
CA LYS A 40 8.58 22.04 27.93
C LYS A 40 7.89 22.57 26.69
N GLY A 41 6.82 23.34 26.89
CA GLY A 41 6.18 24.05 25.80
C GLY A 41 7.08 25.13 25.19
N SER A 42 6.67 25.68 24.05
CA SER A 42 7.43 26.69 23.28
C SER A 42 7.81 27.95 24.09
N ASN A 43 7.04 28.28 25.13
CA ASN A 43 7.30 29.40 26.05
C ASN A 43 8.15 29.01 27.30
N GLY A 44 8.66 27.78 27.37
CA GLY A 44 9.48 27.27 28.47
C GLY A 44 8.71 26.75 29.69
N MET A 45 7.38 26.92 29.73
CA MET A 45 6.53 26.34 30.79
C MET A 45 6.44 24.81 30.65
N PRO A 46 6.21 24.06 31.73
CA PRO A 46 5.87 22.64 31.64
C PRO A 46 4.61 22.44 30.81
N PHE A 47 4.70 21.59 29.79
CA PHE A 47 3.58 21.13 28.98
C PHE A 47 2.87 19.98 29.73
N PRO A 48 1.54 20.03 29.88
CA PRO A 48 0.80 19.17 30.82
C PRO A 48 0.59 17.71 30.37
N TRP A 49 1.23 17.26 29.29
CA TRP A 49 1.04 15.92 28.73
C TRP A 49 2.32 15.36 28.09
N ASN A 50 2.74 14.15 28.47
CA ASN A 50 4.03 13.56 28.08
C ASN A 50 3.93 12.35 27.14
N LYS A 51 2.82 12.19 26.41
CA LYS A 51 2.63 11.09 25.43
C LYS A 51 2.33 11.64 24.04
N ILE A 52 2.76 10.91 23.00
CA ILE A 52 2.38 11.19 21.61
C ILE A 52 0.89 10.92 21.40
N ARG A 53 0.37 9.83 21.97
CA ARG A 53 -1.07 9.55 22.01
C ARG A 53 -1.82 10.56 22.88
N LEU A 54 -2.98 11.03 22.40
CA LEU A 54 -3.84 11.98 23.11
C LEU A 54 -4.49 11.36 24.37
N PRO A 55 -4.99 12.20 25.31
CA PRO A 55 -5.80 11.71 26.43
C PRO A 55 -7.20 11.26 25.96
N GLU A 56 -7.56 10.02 26.24
CA GLU A 56 -8.84 9.39 25.85
C GLU A 56 -10.07 9.93 26.62
N TYR A 57 -9.89 10.84 27.58
CA TYR A 57 -10.98 11.34 28.44
C TYR A 57 -11.61 12.67 27.96
N VAL A 58 -11.16 13.23 26.83
CA VAL A 58 -11.85 14.34 26.14
C VAL A 58 -12.18 13.87 24.73
N ILE A 59 -13.49 13.77 24.43
CA ILE A 59 -14.00 13.18 23.19
C ILE A 59 -14.67 14.26 22.33
N PRO A 60 -14.26 14.49 21.07
CA PRO A 60 -14.97 15.35 20.14
C PRO A 60 -16.25 14.68 19.62
N VAL A 61 -17.24 15.51 19.29
CA VAL A 61 -18.56 15.09 18.80
C VAL A 61 -18.87 15.71 17.44
N HIS A 62 -18.63 17.02 17.31
CA HIS A 62 -18.87 17.81 16.10
C HIS A 62 -17.75 18.82 15.89
N TYR A 63 -17.44 19.14 14.62
CA TYR A 63 -16.54 20.22 14.22
C TYR A 63 -17.23 21.14 13.21
N ASP A 64 -17.37 22.42 13.54
CA ASP A 64 -17.60 23.49 12.58
C ASP A 64 -16.23 24.00 12.08
N LEU A 65 -15.95 23.80 10.79
CA LEU A 65 -14.70 24.22 10.15
C LEU A 65 -14.98 25.34 9.15
N LEU A 66 -14.56 26.57 9.47
CA LEU A 66 -14.50 27.67 8.53
C LEU A 66 -13.06 27.83 8.02
N ILE A 67 -12.84 27.69 6.71
CA ILE A 67 -11.55 27.89 6.04
C ILE A 67 -11.68 29.03 5.02
N HIS A 68 -10.73 29.95 5.02
CA HIS A 68 -10.59 31.02 4.03
C HIS A 68 -9.17 31.01 3.47
N ALA A 69 -9.02 30.50 2.25
CA ALA A 69 -7.74 30.42 1.56
C ALA A 69 -7.62 31.50 0.48
N ASN A 70 -6.43 32.09 0.38
CA ASN A 70 -6.10 33.08 -0.64
C ASN A 70 -5.00 32.52 -1.56
N LEU A 71 -5.41 32.04 -2.74
CA LEU A 71 -4.54 31.37 -3.71
C LEU A 71 -3.52 32.31 -4.38
N THR A 72 -3.63 33.62 -4.15
CA THR A 72 -2.67 34.64 -4.65
C THR A 72 -1.52 34.84 -3.67
N THR A 73 -1.79 34.89 -2.37
CA THR A 73 -0.79 35.05 -1.29
C THR A 73 -0.27 33.72 -0.77
N LEU A 74 -0.93 32.60 -1.12
CA LEU A 74 -0.65 31.25 -0.62
C LEU A 74 -0.79 31.12 0.91
N THR A 75 -1.71 31.89 1.48
CA THR A 75 -2.06 31.87 2.92
C THR A 75 -3.49 31.40 3.12
N PHE A 76 -3.79 30.91 4.32
CA PHE A 76 -5.16 30.66 4.75
C PHE A 76 -5.37 31.06 6.21
N SER A 77 -6.61 31.40 6.52
CA SER A 77 -7.11 31.63 7.88
C SER A 77 -8.25 30.68 8.16
N GLY A 78 -8.39 30.26 9.41
CA GLY A 78 -9.41 29.32 9.81
C GLY A 78 -10.03 29.64 11.17
N THR A 79 -11.22 29.09 11.37
CA THR A 79 -11.88 29.04 12.68
C THR A 79 -12.48 27.66 12.84
N THR A 80 -12.06 26.97 13.89
CA THR A 80 -12.57 25.66 14.28
C THR A 80 -13.39 25.84 15.55
N GLU A 81 -14.67 25.48 15.50
CA GLU A 81 -15.46 25.25 16.71
C GLU A 81 -15.64 23.75 16.87
N VAL A 82 -15.10 23.14 17.94
CA VAL A 82 -15.23 21.70 18.21
C VAL A 82 -16.05 21.46 19.47
N GLU A 83 -17.16 20.75 19.32
CA GLU A 83 -17.96 20.26 20.43
C GLU A 83 -17.27 19.06 21.07
N ILE A 84 -17.03 19.14 22.38
CA ILE A 84 -16.36 18.11 23.17
C ILE A 84 -17.17 17.72 24.41
N THR A 85 -16.95 16.50 24.87
CA THR A 85 -17.38 16.03 26.20
C THR A 85 -16.18 15.51 26.98
N ALA A 86 -16.17 15.71 28.29
CA ALA A 86 -15.16 15.17 29.19
C ALA A 86 -15.72 13.97 29.97
N SER A 87 -15.00 12.85 30.01
CA SER A 87 -15.36 11.68 30.84
C SER A 87 -14.72 11.72 32.24
N GLN A 88 -13.74 12.60 32.45
CA GLN A 88 -13.09 12.87 33.73
C GLN A 88 -12.94 14.39 33.94
N PRO A 89 -12.97 14.92 35.18
CA PRO A 89 -12.78 16.33 35.43
C PRO A 89 -11.36 16.77 35.00
N THR A 90 -11.26 17.77 34.13
CA THR A 90 -9.98 18.28 33.62
C THR A 90 -10.03 19.78 33.39
N SER A 91 -8.97 20.52 33.73
CA SER A 91 -8.79 21.93 33.33
C SER A 91 -7.93 22.07 32.06
N THR A 92 -7.62 20.96 31.40
CA THR A 92 -6.72 20.90 30.25
C THR A 92 -7.29 20.05 29.14
N ILE A 93 -7.28 20.60 27.93
CA ILE A 93 -7.64 19.91 26.69
C ILE A 93 -6.37 19.80 25.86
N ILE A 94 -5.98 18.57 25.48
CA ILE A 94 -4.83 18.30 24.59
C ILE A 94 -5.38 17.88 23.23
N LEU A 95 -4.86 18.48 22.16
CA LEU A 95 -5.21 18.13 20.78
C LEU A 95 -4.04 18.42 19.84
N HIS A 96 -4.07 17.90 18.62
CA HIS A 96 -3.01 18.06 17.64
C HIS A 96 -3.12 19.40 16.88
N SER A 97 -1.97 20.03 16.63
CA SER A 97 -1.83 21.19 15.75
C SER A 97 -0.36 21.32 15.32
N HIS A 98 -0.11 21.42 14.02
CA HIS A 98 1.24 21.49 13.46
C HIS A 98 1.34 22.59 12.40
N HIS A 99 2.34 23.47 12.52
CA HIS A 99 2.55 24.63 11.61
C HIS A 99 1.37 25.61 11.45
N LEU A 100 0.41 25.62 12.38
CA LEU A 100 -0.66 26.61 12.48
C LEU A 100 -0.35 27.66 13.56
N GLN A 101 -0.52 28.93 13.23
CA GLN A 101 -0.39 30.04 14.17
C GLN A 101 -1.73 30.27 14.89
N ILE A 102 -1.83 29.85 16.15
CA ILE A 102 -3.03 30.07 16.96
C ILE A 102 -3.07 31.51 17.47
N SER A 103 -4.14 32.23 17.16
CA SER A 103 -4.31 33.65 17.51
C SER A 103 -5.23 33.89 18.71
N ARG A 104 -6.25 33.04 18.88
CA ARG A 104 -7.21 33.09 20.00
C ARG A 104 -7.83 31.71 20.20
N ALA A 105 -8.00 31.31 21.46
CA ALA A 105 -8.79 30.15 21.85
C ALA A 105 -9.79 30.52 22.96
N THR A 106 -11.03 30.04 22.87
CA THR A 106 -12.06 30.20 23.91
C THR A 106 -12.80 28.89 24.17
N LEU A 107 -13.37 28.76 25.37
CA LEU A 107 -14.25 27.67 25.78
C LEU A 107 -15.66 28.22 25.97
N ARG A 108 -16.61 27.68 25.23
CA ARG A 108 -18.04 28.01 25.37
C ARG A 108 -18.77 26.93 26.15
N LYS A 109 -19.74 27.35 26.98
CA LYS A 109 -20.60 26.48 27.79
C LYS A 109 -22.04 26.97 27.71
N GLY A 110 -22.98 26.07 27.39
CA GLY A 110 -24.38 26.41 27.21
C GLY A 110 -24.70 26.99 25.82
N ALA A 111 -25.93 27.48 25.63
CA ALA A 111 -26.41 28.05 24.38
C ALA A 111 -27.40 29.21 24.64
N GLY A 112 -27.56 30.10 23.66
CA GLY A 112 -28.46 31.26 23.74
C GLY A 112 -28.10 32.20 24.89
N GLU A 113 -29.10 32.67 25.64
CA GLU A 113 -28.92 33.60 26.78
C GLU A 113 -28.10 33.03 27.95
N ARG A 114 -27.79 31.72 27.95
CA ARG A 114 -26.96 31.05 28.97
C ARG A 114 -25.55 30.69 28.47
N LEU A 115 -25.15 31.23 27.31
CA LEU A 115 -23.80 31.04 26.77
C LEU A 115 -22.77 31.77 27.64
N SER A 116 -21.90 31.03 28.32
CA SER A 116 -20.64 31.56 28.87
C SER A 116 -19.52 31.33 27.87
N GLU A 117 -18.61 32.29 27.70
CA GLU A 117 -17.38 32.15 26.91
C GLU A 117 -16.18 32.59 27.74
N GLU A 118 -15.20 31.69 27.91
CA GLU A 118 -14.00 31.89 28.73
C GLU A 118 -12.74 31.81 27.86
N PRO A 119 -11.69 32.61 28.09
CA PRO A 119 -10.44 32.51 27.36
C PRO A 119 -9.64 31.27 27.76
N LEU A 120 -9.07 30.58 26.78
CA LEU A 120 -8.16 29.45 27.00
C LEU A 120 -6.71 29.90 26.81
N GLN A 121 -5.84 29.61 27.78
CA GLN A 121 -4.39 29.79 27.57
C GLN A 121 -3.86 28.66 26.70
N VAL A 122 -3.15 29.00 25.62
CA VAL A 122 -2.54 28.03 24.71
C VAL A 122 -1.08 27.79 25.10
N LEU A 123 -0.68 26.52 25.20
CA LEU A 123 0.71 26.07 25.20
C LEU A 123 0.94 25.17 23.99
N GLU A 124 2.11 25.26 23.35
CA GLU A 124 2.44 24.44 22.18
C GLU A 124 3.61 23.50 22.51
N HIS A 125 3.56 22.26 22.04
CA HIS A 125 4.66 21.31 22.10
C HIS A 125 4.94 20.70 20.71
N PRO A 126 5.69 21.43 19.84
CA PRO A 126 5.96 21.01 18.47
C PRO A 126 6.53 19.58 18.30
N PRO A 127 7.39 19.05 19.19
CA PRO A 127 7.91 17.67 19.04
C PRO A 127 6.86 16.56 19.22
N GLN A 128 5.71 16.85 19.87
CA GLN A 128 4.55 15.94 19.92
C GLN A 128 3.44 16.38 18.95
N GLU A 129 3.64 17.48 18.20
CA GLU A 129 2.64 18.08 17.31
C GLU A 129 1.32 18.43 18.03
N GLN A 130 1.41 18.75 19.32
CA GLN A 130 0.27 18.97 20.22
C GLN A 130 0.21 20.41 20.73
N ILE A 131 -1.00 20.85 21.05
CA ILE A 131 -1.27 22.04 21.86
C ILE A 131 -2.10 21.66 23.09
N ALA A 132 -1.89 22.38 24.17
CA ALA A 132 -2.67 22.29 25.40
C ALA A 132 -3.45 23.59 25.61
N LEU A 133 -4.76 23.46 25.80
CA LEU A 133 -5.66 24.56 26.10
C LEU A 133 -6.03 24.49 27.58
N LEU A 134 -5.64 25.51 28.34
CA LEU A 134 -5.86 25.57 29.78
C LEU A 134 -7.11 26.40 30.07
N ALA A 135 -8.10 25.77 30.72
CA ALA A 135 -9.32 26.40 31.20
C ALA A 135 -9.15 26.93 32.63
N PRO A 136 -9.82 28.04 33.01
CA PRO A 136 -9.72 28.60 34.36
C PRO A 136 -10.40 27.71 35.41
N GLU A 137 -11.46 26.98 35.04
CA GLU A 137 -12.15 26.01 35.89
C GLU A 137 -12.11 24.60 35.26
N PRO A 138 -12.20 23.51 36.06
CA PRO A 138 -12.33 22.16 35.53
C PRO A 138 -13.62 21.96 34.72
N LEU A 139 -13.51 21.32 33.56
CA LEU A 139 -14.64 20.85 32.78
C LEU A 139 -15.44 19.82 33.59
N LEU A 140 -16.76 19.98 33.59
CA LEU A 140 -17.69 19.09 34.27
C LEU A 140 -17.97 17.85 33.40
N VAL A 141 -17.89 16.68 34.02
CA VAL A 141 -18.07 15.38 33.36
C VAL A 141 -19.44 15.28 32.68
N GLY A 142 -19.45 14.81 31.43
CA GLY A 142 -20.67 14.57 30.66
C GLY A 142 -21.40 15.82 30.16
N LEU A 143 -20.92 17.03 30.46
CA LEU A 143 -21.43 18.24 29.81
C LEU A 143 -20.77 18.48 28.46
N LEU A 144 -21.54 19.05 27.53
CA LEU A 144 -21.07 19.51 26.24
C LEU A 144 -20.43 20.90 26.39
N TYR A 145 -19.25 21.06 25.81
CA TYR A 145 -18.53 22.33 25.69
C TYR A 145 -18.13 22.53 24.23
N THR A 146 -18.01 23.79 23.78
CA THR A 146 -17.49 24.10 22.43
C THR A 146 -16.18 24.84 22.56
N VAL A 147 -15.09 24.25 22.07
CA VAL A 147 -13.77 24.90 21.99
C VAL A 147 -13.69 25.66 20.68
N VAL A 148 -13.42 26.96 20.72
CA VAL A 148 -13.32 27.81 19.53
C VAL A 148 -11.89 28.29 19.36
N ILE A 149 -11.31 28.02 18.20
CA ILE A 149 -9.89 28.28 17.90
C ILE A 149 -9.80 29.07 16.59
N HIS A 150 -9.21 30.26 16.64
CA HIS A 150 -8.90 31.08 15.47
C HIS A 150 -7.42 30.98 15.14
N TYR A 151 -7.10 30.66 13.88
CA TYR A 151 -5.72 30.38 13.47
C TYR A 151 -5.45 30.81 12.02
N ALA A 152 -4.17 30.82 11.65
CA ALA A 152 -3.70 31.03 10.29
C ALA A 152 -2.56 30.07 9.93
N GLY A 153 -2.36 29.85 8.65
CA GLY A 153 -1.29 29.01 8.11
C GLY A 153 -0.92 29.43 6.68
N ASN A 154 0.19 28.90 6.18
CA ASN A 154 0.55 28.99 4.77
C ASN A 154 0.12 27.69 4.08
N LEU A 155 -0.33 27.77 2.82
CA LEU A 155 -0.54 26.57 2.01
C LEU A 155 0.77 25.80 1.93
N SER A 156 0.72 24.50 2.20
CA SER A 156 1.92 23.67 2.18
C SER A 156 2.52 23.59 0.77
N GLU A 157 3.85 23.61 0.72
CA GLU A 157 4.67 23.37 -0.47
C GLU A 157 5.07 21.88 -0.60
N THR A 158 4.56 20.99 0.28
CA THR A 158 4.75 19.53 0.21
C THR A 158 3.66 18.88 -0.66
N PHE A 159 3.15 17.71 -0.28
CA PHE A 159 1.99 17.05 -0.89
C PHE A 159 0.98 16.59 0.19
N HIS A 160 1.07 17.12 1.41
CA HIS A 160 0.23 16.78 2.57
C HIS A 160 -0.25 18.04 3.29
N GLY A 161 -1.21 17.88 4.20
CA GLY A 161 -1.90 18.99 4.86
C GLY A 161 -2.80 19.71 3.86
N PHE A 162 -3.02 21.01 4.05
CA PHE A 162 -3.68 21.85 3.06
C PHE A 162 -2.62 22.51 2.17
N TYR A 163 -2.48 22.03 0.94
CA TYR A 163 -1.31 22.25 0.11
C TYR A 163 -1.64 22.87 -1.26
N LYS A 164 -0.63 23.48 -1.88
CA LYS A 164 -0.73 24.11 -3.20
C LYS A 164 -0.42 23.10 -4.31
N SER A 165 -1.29 23.02 -5.32
CA SER A 165 -1.01 22.37 -6.61
C SER A 165 -1.12 23.37 -7.76
N THR A 166 -0.46 23.07 -8.88
CA THR A 166 -0.42 23.94 -10.06
C THR A 166 -0.56 23.15 -11.36
N TYR A 167 -1.10 23.78 -12.40
CA TYR A 167 -1.08 23.24 -13.75
C TYR A 167 -0.88 24.33 -14.79
N ARG A 168 -0.66 23.93 -16.05
CA ARG A 168 -0.59 24.85 -17.19
C ARG A 168 -1.72 24.59 -18.16
N THR A 169 -2.36 25.65 -18.65
CA THR A 169 -3.31 25.56 -19.76
C THR A 169 -2.57 25.29 -21.08
N LYS A 170 -3.30 24.97 -22.16
CA LYS A 170 -2.74 24.85 -23.52
C LYS A 170 -1.98 26.10 -23.98
N GLU A 171 -2.38 27.29 -23.54
CA GLU A 171 -1.75 28.59 -23.83
C GLU A 171 -0.49 28.85 -22.96
N GLY A 172 -0.23 27.99 -21.98
CA GLY A 172 0.93 28.06 -21.07
C GLY A 172 0.68 28.85 -19.79
N GLU A 173 -0.52 29.37 -19.56
CA GLU A 173 -0.89 30.09 -18.33
C GLU A 173 -0.73 29.18 -17.10
N LEU A 174 -0.12 29.68 -16.03
CA LEU A 174 0.04 28.93 -14.78
C LEU A 174 -1.20 29.15 -13.89
N ARG A 175 -1.96 28.08 -13.65
CA ARG A 175 -3.09 28.06 -12.71
C ARG A 175 -2.67 27.43 -11.39
N ILE A 176 -3.31 27.88 -10.30
CA ILE A 176 -3.07 27.45 -8.92
C ILE A 176 -4.39 26.93 -8.37
N LEU A 177 -4.32 25.81 -7.64
CA LEU A 177 -5.40 25.29 -6.80
C LEU A 177 -4.86 24.94 -5.42
N ALA A 178 -5.76 24.83 -4.44
CA ALA A 178 -5.44 24.33 -3.10
C ALA A 178 -6.22 23.03 -2.84
N SER A 179 -5.55 22.02 -2.31
CA SER A 179 -6.10 20.67 -2.08
C SER A 179 -5.65 20.14 -0.73
N THR A 180 -6.34 19.11 -0.22
CA THR A 180 -6.03 18.44 1.05
C THR A 180 -5.53 17.01 0.83
N GLN A 181 -4.55 16.59 1.62
CA GLN A 181 -4.16 15.19 1.81
C GLN A 181 -3.79 15.03 3.29
N PHE A 182 -4.62 14.33 4.06
CA PHE A 182 -4.47 14.29 5.52
C PHE A 182 -4.02 12.95 6.08
N GLU A 183 -4.18 11.84 5.35
CA GLU A 183 -3.69 10.56 5.83
C GLU A 183 -2.15 10.52 5.87
N PRO A 184 -1.52 10.03 6.96
CA PRO A 184 -2.16 9.54 8.20
C PRO A 184 -2.40 10.62 9.27
N THR A 185 -1.55 11.65 9.35
CA THR A 185 -1.50 12.56 10.52
C THR A 185 -1.32 14.03 10.12
N ALA A 186 -1.91 14.46 9.00
CA ALA A 186 -1.74 15.80 8.46
C ALA A 186 -3.01 16.68 8.50
N ALA A 187 -4.15 16.21 9.05
CA ALA A 187 -5.32 17.07 9.28
C ALA A 187 -4.99 18.19 10.29
N ARG A 188 -4.15 17.88 11.30
CA ARG A 188 -3.53 18.82 12.24
C ARG A 188 -2.75 19.98 11.60
N MET A 189 -2.41 19.91 10.31
CA MET A 189 -1.74 20.97 9.54
C MET A 189 -2.71 21.90 8.81
N ALA A 190 -4.01 21.57 8.80
CA ALA A 190 -5.06 22.38 8.19
C ALA A 190 -6.04 22.94 9.23
N PHE A 191 -6.29 22.21 10.31
CA PHE A 191 -7.09 22.68 11.45
C PHE A 191 -6.67 21.97 12.75
N PRO A 192 -6.68 22.64 13.92
CA PRO A 192 -6.39 21.98 15.19
C PRO A 192 -7.49 20.95 15.53
N CYS A 193 -7.13 19.71 15.79
CA CYS A 193 -8.09 18.62 16.01
C CYS A 193 -7.54 17.44 16.83
N PHE A 194 -8.43 16.56 17.28
CA PHE A 194 -8.07 15.29 17.91
C PHE A 194 -7.64 14.28 16.84
N ASP A 195 -6.48 14.51 16.24
CA ASP A 195 -6.03 13.85 15.00
C ASP A 195 -5.52 12.41 15.20
N GLU A 196 -6.42 11.51 15.62
CA GLU A 196 -6.24 10.05 15.66
C GLU A 196 -7.53 9.36 15.15
N PRO A 197 -7.44 8.22 14.43
CA PRO A 197 -8.60 7.64 13.73
C PRO A 197 -9.75 7.18 14.64
N ALA A 198 -9.50 6.94 15.93
CA ALA A 198 -10.54 6.57 16.90
C ALA A 198 -11.47 7.75 17.29
N PHE A 199 -11.03 9.01 17.15
CA PHE A 199 -11.82 10.19 17.53
C PHE A 199 -12.83 10.61 16.46
N LYS A 200 -13.65 9.66 15.99
CA LYS A 200 -14.68 9.92 14.96
C LYS A 200 -15.69 10.97 15.41
N ALA A 201 -15.87 12.00 14.59
CA ALA A 201 -16.80 13.11 14.78
C ALA A 201 -17.56 13.41 13.48
N SER A 202 -18.54 14.31 13.55
CA SER A 202 -19.20 14.89 12.37
C SER A 202 -18.60 16.27 12.05
N PHE A 203 -18.61 16.68 10.78
CA PHE A 203 -17.95 17.90 10.30
C PHE A 203 -18.92 18.76 9.47
N SER A 204 -19.08 20.02 9.86
CA SER A 204 -19.77 21.07 9.09
C SER A 204 -18.71 21.98 8.46
N ILE A 205 -18.54 21.91 7.14
CA ILE A 205 -17.44 22.59 6.44
C ILE A 205 -17.97 23.83 5.71
N LYS A 206 -17.25 24.95 5.88
CA LYS A 206 -17.54 26.25 5.25
C LYS A 206 -16.27 26.78 4.59
N ILE A 207 -16.31 27.05 3.29
CA ILE A 207 -15.15 27.50 2.51
C ILE A 207 -15.40 28.91 1.96
N ARG A 208 -14.53 29.86 2.28
CA ARG A 208 -14.50 31.19 1.65
C ARG A 208 -13.56 31.22 0.46
N ARG A 209 -14.07 31.65 -0.69
CA ARG A 209 -13.34 31.73 -1.97
C ARG A 209 -13.75 32.93 -2.82
N GLU A 210 -12.87 33.29 -3.76
CA GLU A 210 -13.19 34.22 -4.86
C GLU A 210 -14.23 33.59 -5.83
N PRO A 211 -15.14 34.38 -6.43
CA PRO A 211 -16.17 33.89 -7.35
C PRO A 211 -15.69 33.08 -8.56
N ARG A 212 -14.43 33.27 -8.99
CA ARG A 212 -13.83 32.55 -10.13
C ARG A 212 -13.43 31.11 -9.83
N HIS A 213 -13.33 30.73 -8.56
CA HIS A 213 -13.04 29.37 -8.14
C HIS A 213 -14.33 28.62 -7.80
N LEU A 214 -14.29 27.30 -7.91
CA LEU A 214 -15.19 26.36 -7.25
C LEU A 214 -14.59 25.96 -5.89
N ALA A 215 -15.44 25.61 -4.93
CA ALA A 215 -15.05 24.80 -3.78
C ALA A 215 -15.84 23.49 -3.79
N ILE A 216 -15.17 22.37 -3.48
CA ILE A 216 -15.78 21.06 -3.23
C ILE A 216 -15.22 20.47 -1.93
N SER A 217 -16.02 19.68 -1.24
CA SER A 217 -15.67 19.02 0.03
C SER A 217 -16.36 17.65 0.12
N ASN A 218 -16.27 16.94 1.25
CA ASN A 218 -16.84 15.61 1.47
C ASN A 218 -18.33 15.53 1.10
N MET A 219 -19.12 16.52 1.52
CA MET A 219 -20.58 16.55 1.38
C MET A 219 -21.05 17.46 0.23
N PRO A 220 -22.33 17.38 -0.18
CA PRO A 220 -22.91 18.32 -1.14
C PRO A 220 -22.86 19.78 -0.66
N LEU A 221 -22.73 20.71 -1.59
CA LEU A 221 -22.93 22.15 -1.35
C LEU A 221 -24.43 22.41 -1.09
N VAL A 222 -24.78 22.93 0.09
CA VAL A 222 -26.18 23.27 0.43
C VAL A 222 -26.52 24.74 0.21
N LYS A 223 -25.52 25.64 0.29
CA LYS A 223 -25.74 27.09 0.14
C LYS A 223 -24.44 27.81 -0.20
N SER A 224 -24.53 28.86 -1.02
CA SER A 224 -23.46 29.86 -1.20
C SER A 224 -23.96 31.23 -0.73
N VAL A 225 -23.14 31.97 0.01
CA VAL A 225 -23.49 33.29 0.57
C VAL A 225 -22.39 34.30 0.25
N THR A 226 -22.75 35.44 -0.35
CA THR A 226 -21.83 36.57 -0.49
C THR A 226 -21.58 37.20 0.89
N VAL A 227 -20.36 37.08 1.40
CA VAL A 227 -19.99 37.56 2.75
C VAL A 227 -19.23 38.90 2.73
N ALA A 228 -18.63 39.24 1.60
CA ALA A 228 -18.01 40.53 1.33
C ALA A 228 -17.99 40.78 -0.19
N GLU A 229 -17.64 41.99 -0.62
CA GLU A 229 -17.42 42.27 -2.04
C GLU A 229 -16.29 41.38 -2.58
N GLY A 230 -16.58 40.57 -3.60
CA GLY A 230 -15.63 39.63 -4.19
C GLY A 230 -15.37 38.35 -3.38
N LEU A 231 -16.14 38.03 -2.34
CA LEU A 231 -15.96 36.80 -1.55
C LEU A 231 -17.27 36.04 -1.29
N ILE A 232 -17.27 34.76 -1.64
CA ILE A 232 -18.39 33.82 -1.43
C ILE A 232 -17.98 32.82 -0.34
N GLU A 233 -18.88 32.57 0.61
CA GLU A 233 -18.80 31.48 1.59
C GLU A 233 -19.74 30.35 1.17
N ASP A 234 -19.15 29.21 0.82
CA ASP A 234 -19.86 27.97 0.50
C ASP A 234 -20.07 27.15 1.77
N HIS A 235 -21.30 26.70 2.01
CA HIS A 235 -21.71 25.86 3.12
C HIS A 235 -21.98 24.45 2.58
N PHE A 236 -21.25 23.46 3.08
CA PHE A 236 -21.47 22.05 2.77
C PHE A 236 -22.38 21.41 3.83
N ASP A 237 -23.08 20.34 3.45
CA ASP A 237 -23.89 19.57 4.40
C ASP A 237 -23.00 18.92 5.49
N VAL A 238 -23.61 18.54 6.61
CA VAL A 238 -22.87 17.90 7.72
C VAL A 238 -22.48 16.46 7.38
N THR A 239 -21.23 16.09 7.62
CA THR A 239 -20.78 14.70 7.39
C THR A 239 -21.42 13.73 8.39
N VAL A 240 -21.50 12.45 7.99
CA VAL A 240 -21.61 11.34 8.95
C VAL A 240 -20.40 11.32 9.91
N LYS A 241 -20.48 10.48 10.95
CA LYS A 241 -19.33 10.24 11.86
C LYS A 241 -18.16 9.62 11.09
N MET A 242 -17.04 10.33 11.02
CA MET A 242 -15.82 9.90 10.32
C MET A 242 -14.55 10.39 11.03
N SER A 243 -13.40 9.88 10.60
CA SER A 243 -12.07 10.21 11.13
C SER A 243 -11.54 11.53 10.56
N THR A 244 -10.66 12.23 11.29
CA THR A 244 -10.07 13.52 10.86
C THR A 244 -9.31 13.42 9.53
N TYR A 245 -8.62 12.31 9.30
CA TYR A 245 -7.82 12.07 8.09
C TYR A 245 -8.65 11.99 6.79
N LEU A 246 -9.99 11.81 6.91
CA LEU A 246 -10.93 11.72 5.79
C LEU A 246 -11.59 13.06 5.45
N VAL A 247 -11.32 14.12 6.21
CA VAL A 247 -11.80 15.48 5.88
C VAL A 247 -11.09 15.94 4.61
N ALA A 248 -11.83 16.43 3.62
CA ALA A 248 -11.26 16.94 2.40
C ALA A 248 -11.96 18.21 1.89
N PHE A 249 -11.18 19.12 1.32
CA PHE A 249 -11.69 20.29 0.61
C PHE A 249 -10.70 20.77 -0.46
N ILE A 250 -11.23 21.18 -1.61
CA ILE A 250 -10.46 21.62 -2.76
C ILE A 250 -11.01 22.97 -3.22
N ILE A 251 -10.11 23.91 -3.52
CA ILE A 251 -10.44 25.20 -4.14
C ILE A 251 -9.68 25.26 -5.47
N SER A 252 -10.42 25.22 -6.58
CA SER A 252 -9.87 25.11 -7.94
C SER A 252 -10.79 25.77 -8.98
N ASP A 253 -10.44 25.66 -10.24
CA ASP A 253 -11.23 25.99 -11.43
C ASP A 253 -11.51 24.74 -12.29
N PHE A 254 -11.69 23.58 -11.62
CA PHE A 254 -12.01 22.32 -12.28
C PHE A 254 -13.40 22.30 -12.92
N GLU A 255 -13.50 21.56 -14.03
CA GLU A 255 -14.77 21.14 -14.62
C GLU A 255 -15.14 19.72 -14.16
N SER A 256 -16.39 19.31 -14.40
CA SER A 256 -16.90 18.00 -13.98
C SER A 256 -17.85 17.37 -14.97
N VAL A 257 -17.77 16.04 -15.10
CA VAL A 257 -18.82 15.18 -15.68
C VAL A 257 -19.50 14.39 -14.57
N SER A 258 -20.81 14.11 -14.68
CA SER A 258 -21.58 13.42 -13.64
C SER A 258 -22.53 12.36 -14.22
N LYS A 259 -22.76 11.31 -13.42
CA LYS A 259 -23.71 10.22 -13.67
C LYS A 259 -24.37 9.82 -12.34
N ILE A 260 -25.48 9.11 -12.37
CA ILE A 260 -26.21 8.69 -11.16
C ILE A 260 -26.24 7.15 -11.12
N THR A 261 -25.97 6.56 -9.95
CA THR A 261 -26.05 5.11 -9.70
C THR A 261 -27.51 4.61 -9.71
N LYS A 262 -27.73 3.28 -9.67
CA LYS A 262 -29.09 2.73 -9.52
C LYS A 262 -29.74 3.11 -8.17
N SER A 263 -28.91 3.36 -7.15
CA SER A 263 -29.29 3.77 -5.79
C SER A 263 -29.57 5.28 -5.65
N GLY A 264 -29.25 6.08 -6.67
CA GLY A 264 -29.50 7.53 -6.69
C GLY A 264 -28.32 8.41 -6.24
N VAL A 265 -27.15 7.81 -5.98
CA VAL A 265 -25.92 8.55 -5.64
C VAL A 265 -25.41 9.28 -6.87
N LYS A 266 -25.17 10.59 -6.76
CA LYS A 266 -24.54 11.37 -7.83
C LYS A 266 -23.02 11.15 -7.83
N VAL A 267 -22.50 10.44 -8.83
CA VAL A 267 -21.05 10.29 -9.04
C VAL A 267 -20.58 11.41 -9.97
N SER A 268 -19.46 12.07 -9.63
CA SER A 268 -18.85 13.08 -10.50
C SER A 268 -17.34 12.86 -10.62
N VAL A 269 -16.77 13.06 -11.81
CA VAL A 269 -15.32 13.13 -12.00
C VAL A 269 -14.93 14.57 -12.25
N TYR A 270 -13.97 15.09 -11.48
CA TYR A 270 -13.43 16.45 -11.57
C TYR A 270 -12.01 16.43 -12.13
N ALA A 271 -11.72 17.36 -13.05
CA ALA A 271 -10.39 17.54 -13.64
C ALA A 271 -10.17 18.98 -14.08
N VAL A 272 -8.92 19.32 -14.41
CA VAL A 272 -8.59 20.58 -15.12
C VAL A 272 -9.38 20.66 -16.45
N PRO A 273 -9.89 21.84 -16.85
CA PRO A 273 -10.75 21.99 -18.04
C PRO A 273 -10.16 21.35 -19.31
N ASP A 274 -8.84 21.50 -19.51
CA ASP A 274 -8.14 20.95 -20.68
C ASP A 274 -8.09 19.41 -20.77
N LYS A 275 -8.51 18.69 -19.71
CA LYS A 275 -8.47 17.21 -19.62
C LYS A 275 -9.79 16.57 -19.19
N ILE A 276 -10.88 17.33 -18.99
CA ILE A 276 -12.15 16.76 -18.54
C ILE A 276 -12.72 15.72 -19.52
N ASN A 277 -12.34 15.80 -20.80
CA ASN A 277 -12.66 14.81 -21.84
C ASN A 277 -11.97 13.44 -21.67
N GLN A 278 -11.10 13.27 -20.67
CA GLN A 278 -10.46 11.98 -20.31
C GLN A 278 -11.16 11.32 -19.10
N ALA A 279 -12.24 11.90 -18.59
CA ALA A 279 -12.90 11.48 -17.35
C ALA A 279 -13.95 10.36 -17.53
N ASP A 280 -14.53 10.22 -18.74
CA ASP A 280 -15.71 9.39 -18.98
C ASP A 280 -15.51 7.92 -18.57
N TYR A 281 -14.32 7.35 -18.84
CA TYR A 281 -14.02 5.97 -18.46
C TYR A 281 -14.04 5.75 -16.94
N ALA A 282 -13.46 6.69 -16.18
CA ALA A 282 -13.47 6.61 -14.73
C ALA A 282 -14.87 6.85 -14.15
N LEU A 283 -15.68 7.70 -14.77
CA LEU A 283 -17.07 7.92 -14.36
C LEU A 283 -17.92 6.65 -14.53
N ASP A 284 -17.79 5.97 -15.68
CA ASP A 284 -18.50 4.72 -15.95
C ASP A 284 -18.02 3.57 -15.05
N ALA A 285 -16.70 3.44 -14.85
CA ALA A 285 -16.12 2.46 -13.94
C ALA A 285 -16.58 2.71 -12.48
N ALA A 286 -16.54 3.96 -12.00
CA ALA A 286 -16.91 4.32 -10.64
C ALA A 286 -18.38 4.04 -10.34
N VAL A 287 -19.30 4.38 -11.25
CA VAL A 287 -20.73 4.05 -11.09
C VAL A 287 -20.93 2.53 -11.00
N THR A 288 -20.29 1.76 -11.89
CA THR A 288 -20.42 0.29 -11.95
C THR A 288 -19.85 -0.38 -10.70
N LEU A 289 -18.70 0.10 -10.20
CA LEU A 289 -18.04 -0.40 -9.00
C LEU A 289 -18.80 -0.02 -7.72
N LEU A 290 -19.35 1.20 -7.63
CA LEU A 290 -20.16 1.62 -6.48
C LEU A 290 -21.47 0.81 -6.41
N ASP A 291 -22.16 0.64 -7.55
CA ASP A 291 -23.32 -0.24 -7.68
C ASP A 291 -22.98 -1.69 -7.27
N PHE A 292 -21.79 -2.20 -7.62
CA PHE A 292 -21.33 -3.53 -7.20
C PHE A 292 -21.13 -3.62 -5.68
N TYR A 293 -20.46 -2.65 -5.06
CA TYR A 293 -20.14 -2.71 -3.64
C TYR A 293 -21.40 -2.62 -2.76
N GLU A 294 -22.39 -1.82 -3.15
CA GLU A 294 -23.69 -1.78 -2.44
C GLU A 294 -24.40 -3.14 -2.47
N ASP A 295 -24.46 -3.81 -3.63
CA ASP A 295 -25.06 -5.15 -3.77
C ASP A 295 -24.23 -6.24 -3.08
N TYR A 296 -22.90 -6.13 -3.12
CA TYR A 296 -22.00 -7.12 -2.56
C TYR A 296 -22.02 -7.07 -1.03
N PHE A 297 -21.93 -5.89 -0.43
CA PHE A 297 -21.97 -5.75 1.03
C PHE A 297 -23.38 -5.72 1.60
N ASN A 298 -24.42 -5.51 0.78
CA ASN A 298 -25.80 -5.29 1.23
C ASN A 298 -25.88 -4.15 2.28
N ILE A 299 -25.09 -3.10 2.04
CA ILE A 299 -24.99 -1.87 2.84
C ILE A 299 -24.90 -0.73 1.82
N PRO A 300 -25.88 0.19 1.77
CA PRO A 300 -25.85 1.28 0.81
C PRO A 300 -24.72 2.27 1.12
N TYR A 301 -24.24 2.95 0.09
CA TYR A 301 -23.32 4.07 0.26
C TYR A 301 -24.08 5.24 0.89
N PRO A 302 -23.63 5.79 2.05
CA PRO A 302 -24.50 6.61 2.87
C PRO A 302 -24.56 8.10 2.48
N LEU A 303 -23.73 8.57 1.54
CA LEU A 303 -23.68 9.99 1.17
C LEU A 303 -24.43 10.25 -0.15
N PRO A 304 -25.04 11.44 -0.36
CA PRO A 304 -25.81 11.72 -1.59
C PRO A 304 -24.96 11.78 -2.87
N LYS A 305 -23.63 11.86 -2.75
CA LYS A 305 -22.70 11.99 -3.86
C LYS A 305 -21.34 11.34 -3.59
N GLN A 306 -20.62 11.02 -4.65
CA GLN A 306 -19.22 10.60 -4.62
C GLN A 306 -18.45 11.32 -5.73
N ASP A 307 -17.51 12.18 -5.36
CA ASP A 307 -16.66 12.88 -6.32
C ASP A 307 -15.28 12.22 -6.42
N LEU A 308 -14.73 12.16 -7.64
CA LEU A 308 -13.40 11.65 -7.96
C LEU A 308 -12.59 12.78 -8.60
N ALA A 309 -11.59 13.33 -7.91
CA ALA A 309 -10.85 14.51 -8.37
C ALA A 309 -9.42 14.17 -8.83
N ALA A 310 -9.11 14.45 -10.10
CA ALA A 310 -7.76 14.33 -10.65
C ALA A 310 -6.89 15.54 -10.28
N ILE A 311 -5.99 15.37 -9.32
CA ILE A 311 -5.11 16.43 -8.81
C ILE A 311 -3.80 16.47 -9.62
N PRO A 312 -3.39 17.65 -10.15
CA PRO A 312 -2.16 17.80 -10.93
C PRO A 312 -0.85 17.59 -10.15
N ASP A 313 -0.85 17.72 -8.81
CA ASP A 313 0.28 17.41 -7.93
C ASP A 313 -0.21 16.55 -6.76
N PHE A 314 0.17 15.26 -6.74
CA PHE A 314 -0.31 14.29 -5.76
C PHE A 314 0.76 13.23 -5.48
N GLN A 315 1.00 12.88 -4.22
CA GLN A 315 2.14 12.03 -3.83
C GLN A 315 1.88 10.53 -4.04
N SER A 316 0.80 9.99 -3.46
CA SER A 316 0.37 8.59 -3.59
C SER A 316 -0.29 8.34 -4.97
N GLY A 317 -0.96 7.20 -5.13
CA GLY A 317 -1.80 6.94 -6.31
C GLY A 317 -3.13 7.69 -6.23
N ALA A 318 -3.82 7.51 -5.11
CA ALA A 318 -5.08 8.16 -4.74
C ALA A 318 -5.22 8.23 -3.19
N MET A 319 -6.41 8.61 -2.69
CA MET A 319 -6.78 8.76 -1.27
C MET A 319 -8.32 8.75 -1.15
N GLU A 320 -8.85 8.05 -0.14
CA GLU A 320 -10.25 7.60 -0.11
C GLU A 320 -11.28 8.63 0.41
N ASN A 321 -10.90 9.90 0.60
CA ASN A 321 -11.63 10.86 1.46
C ASN A 321 -13.15 10.81 1.21
N TRP A 322 -13.95 10.61 2.26
CA TRP A 322 -15.33 10.15 2.10
C TRP A 322 -16.17 11.13 1.26
N GLY A 323 -16.66 10.68 0.10
CA GLY A 323 -17.39 11.50 -0.86
C GLY A 323 -16.55 12.44 -1.73
N LEU A 324 -15.24 12.57 -1.52
CA LEU A 324 -14.30 13.35 -2.32
C LEU A 324 -12.93 12.63 -2.45
N THR A 325 -12.95 11.48 -3.11
CA THR A 325 -11.73 10.70 -3.41
C THR A 325 -10.81 11.48 -4.35
N THR A 326 -9.51 11.53 -4.07
CA THR A 326 -8.52 12.31 -4.84
C THR A 326 -7.46 11.42 -5.47
N TYR A 327 -7.05 11.72 -6.70
CA TYR A 327 -6.21 10.85 -7.52
C TYR A 327 -5.06 11.65 -8.17
N ARG A 328 -3.93 11.02 -8.46
CA ARG A 328 -3.05 11.49 -9.55
C ARG A 328 -3.85 11.51 -10.87
N GLU A 329 -3.60 12.48 -11.74
CA GLU A 329 -4.13 12.48 -13.11
C GLU A 329 -3.91 11.14 -13.84
N SER A 330 -2.77 10.47 -13.60
CA SER A 330 -2.43 9.18 -14.20
C SER A 330 -3.16 7.96 -13.62
N ALA A 331 -3.92 8.14 -12.55
CA ALA A 331 -4.69 7.10 -11.86
C ALA A 331 -6.20 7.23 -12.10
N LEU A 332 -6.64 8.28 -12.82
CA LEU A 332 -8.06 8.54 -13.09
C LEU A 332 -8.34 8.86 -14.56
N LEU A 333 -7.46 9.59 -15.25
CA LEU A 333 -7.74 10.12 -16.59
C LEU A 333 -7.29 9.14 -17.69
N PHE A 334 -8.23 8.77 -18.56
CA PHE A 334 -8.03 7.83 -19.66
C PHE A 334 -8.24 8.53 -21.03
N ASP A 335 -7.15 8.74 -21.75
CA ASP A 335 -7.14 9.13 -23.16
C ASP A 335 -7.25 7.88 -24.04
N ALA A 336 -8.33 7.71 -24.80
CA ALA A 336 -8.59 6.53 -25.62
C ALA A 336 -7.63 6.33 -26.80
N GLU A 337 -6.96 7.39 -27.28
CA GLU A 337 -5.99 7.32 -28.38
C GLU A 337 -4.55 7.11 -27.90
N LYS A 338 -4.26 7.37 -26.61
CA LYS A 338 -2.89 7.37 -26.07
C LYS A 338 -2.65 6.51 -24.83
N SER A 339 -3.71 6.03 -24.16
CA SER A 339 -3.57 5.27 -22.91
C SER A 339 -3.45 3.77 -23.16
N SER A 340 -2.44 3.14 -22.55
CA SER A 340 -2.18 1.71 -22.73
C SER A 340 -3.24 0.85 -22.05
N ALA A 341 -3.31 -0.42 -22.46
CA ALA A 341 -4.13 -1.42 -21.76
C ALA A 341 -3.76 -1.53 -20.27
N SER A 342 -2.48 -1.38 -19.92
CA SER A 342 -2.01 -1.33 -18.52
C SER A 342 -2.44 -0.06 -17.77
N SER A 343 -2.48 1.11 -18.42
CA SER A 343 -3.04 2.33 -17.81
C SER A 343 -4.54 2.17 -17.57
N LYS A 344 -5.30 1.58 -18.52
CA LYS A 344 -6.72 1.29 -18.33
C LYS A 344 -6.94 0.42 -17.10
N LEU A 345 -6.25 -0.72 -17.03
CA LEU A 345 -6.29 -1.63 -15.88
C LEU A 345 -5.92 -0.92 -14.57
N GLY A 346 -4.84 -0.13 -14.56
CA GLY A 346 -4.42 0.62 -13.38
C GLY A 346 -5.47 1.62 -12.88
N ILE A 347 -6.15 2.33 -13.78
CA ILE A 347 -7.27 3.22 -13.44
C ILE A 347 -8.43 2.41 -12.86
N THR A 348 -8.82 1.29 -13.47
CA THR A 348 -9.91 0.43 -12.95
C THR A 348 -9.62 -0.06 -11.54
N MET A 349 -8.40 -0.56 -11.29
CA MET A 349 -8.00 -1.09 -9.99
C MET A 349 -7.93 0.02 -8.93
N ILE A 350 -7.38 1.19 -9.24
CA ILE A 350 -7.32 2.29 -8.25
C ILE A 350 -8.73 2.83 -7.95
N VAL A 351 -9.61 3.01 -8.96
CA VAL A 351 -11.01 3.38 -8.69
C VAL A 351 -11.72 2.31 -7.86
N ALA A 352 -11.45 1.02 -8.08
CA ALA A 352 -12.00 -0.06 -7.26
C ALA A 352 -11.48 -0.03 -5.82
N HIS A 353 -10.21 0.34 -5.60
CA HIS A 353 -9.58 0.50 -4.28
C HIS A 353 -10.25 1.62 -3.48
N GLU A 354 -10.28 2.85 -4.02
CA GLU A 354 -10.88 4.02 -3.34
C GLU A 354 -12.37 3.81 -3.01
N LEU A 355 -13.10 3.10 -3.88
CA LEU A 355 -14.50 2.79 -3.65
C LEU A 355 -14.71 1.65 -2.64
N ALA A 356 -13.78 0.70 -2.51
CA ALA A 356 -13.81 -0.30 -1.44
C ALA A 356 -13.61 0.35 -0.06
N HIS A 357 -12.72 1.34 0.04
CA HIS A 357 -12.46 2.07 1.28
C HIS A 357 -13.67 2.82 1.84
N GLN A 358 -14.67 3.13 1.01
CA GLN A 358 -15.92 3.73 1.50
C GLN A 358 -16.64 2.81 2.53
N TRP A 359 -16.35 1.50 2.50
CA TRP A 359 -16.69 0.53 3.55
C TRP A 359 -15.48 0.19 4.45
N PHE A 360 -14.34 -0.18 3.86
CA PHE A 360 -13.11 -0.59 4.55
C PHE A 360 -12.11 0.56 4.73
N GLY A 361 -12.44 1.46 5.64
CA GLY A 361 -11.64 2.63 6.00
C GLY A 361 -12.53 3.76 6.49
N ASN A 362 -13.59 4.06 5.75
CA ASN A 362 -14.50 5.17 6.05
C ASN A 362 -15.61 4.75 7.03
N LEU A 363 -16.46 3.81 6.60
CA LEU A 363 -17.55 3.27 7.42
C LEU A 363 -17.01 2.53 8.65
N VAL A 364 -16.08 1.61 8.44
CA VAL A 364 -15.34 0.90 9.50
C VAL A 364 -13.87 1.21 9.34
N THR A 365 -13.22 1.72 10.38
CA THR A 365 -11.80 2.11 10.39
C THR A 365 -11.03 1.23 11.38
N MET A 366 -9.72 1.06 11.22
CA MET A 366 -8.87 0.61 12.32
C MET A 366 -8.94 1.57 13.54
N GLU A 367 -8.78 1.06 14.76
CA GLU A 367 -8.73 1.88 15.97
C GLU A 367 -7.42 2.67 16.07
N TRP A 368 -6.32 2.08 15.61
CA TRP A 368 -5.02 2.73 15.51
C TRP A 368 -4.22 2.11 14.36
N TRP A 369 -3.20 2.85 13.89
CA TRP A 369 -2.39 2.54 12.71
C TRP A 369 -1.62 1.21 12.78
N ASN A 370 -1.52 0.57 13.94
CA ASN A 370 -0.97 -0.78 14.04
C ASN A 370 -1.78 -1.82 13.25
N ASP A 371 -3.08 -1.57 13.04
CA ASP A 371 -3.99 -2.44 12.30
C ASP A 371 -4.41 -1.79 10.96
N LEU A 372 -3.57 -0.93 10.36
CA LEU A 372 -3.84 -0.27 9.07
C LEU A 372 -4.26 -1.25 7.94
N TRP A 373 -3.72 -2.46 7.95
CA TRP A 373 -4.09 -3.51 7.00
C TRP A 373 -5.59 -3.88 6.99
N LEU A 374 -6.36 -3.54 8.05
CA LEU A 374 -7.82 -3.67 8.07
C LEU A 374 -8.52 -2.74 7.08
N ASN A 375 -7.89 -1.61 6.73
CA ASN A 375 -8.26 -0.79 5.58
C ASN A 375 -7.58 -1.36 4.34
N GLU A 376 -6.24 -1.34 4.32
CA GLU A 376 -5.44 -1.43 3.10
C GLU A 376 -5.40 -2.83 2.48
N GLY A 377 -5.26 -3.86 3.31
CA GLY A 377 -5.32 -5.25 2.87
C GLY A 377 -6.70 -5.62 2.35
N PHE A 378 -7.77 -5.05 2.92
CA PHE A 378 -9.14 -5.24 2.44
C PHE A 378 -9.41 -4.49 1.15
N ALA A 379 -9.04 -3.21 1.04
CA ALA A 379 -9.21 -2.46 -0.20
C ALA A 379 -8.41 -3.09 -1.34
N LYS A 380 -7.14 -3.46 -1.09
CA LYS A 380 -6.29 -4.19 -2.04
C LYS A 380 -6.91 -5.52 -2.47
N PHE A 381 -7.49 -6.28 -1.54
CA PHE A 381 -8.18 -7.53 -1.85
C PHE A 381 -9.49 -7.30 -2.65
N MET A 382 -10.27 -6.27 -2.29
CA MET A 382 -11.55 -5.98 -2.93
C MET A 382 -11.43 -5.45 -4.35
N GLU A 383 -10.29 -4.89 -4.76
CA GLU A 383 -9.97 -4.61 -6.17
C GLU A 383 -10.21 -5.85 -7.05
N PHE A 384 -9.65 -6.99 -6.65
CA PHE A 384 -9.72 -8.21 -7.44
C PHE A 384 -11.12 -8.81 -7.42
N VAL A 385 -11.80 -8.79 -6.27
CA VAL A 385 -13.18 -9.30 -6.15
C VAL A 385 -14.19 -8.48 -6.97
N SER A 386 -14.05 -7.16 -6.99
CA SER A 386 -14.97 -6.28 -7.71
C SER A 386 -14.66 -6.18 -9.20
N VAL A 387 -13.39 -6.09 -9.59
CA VAL A 387 -13.00 -5.94 -10.99
C VAL A 387 -13.15 -7.25 -11.76
N SER A 388 -13.00 -8.43 -11.12
CA SER A 388 -13.31 -9.72 -11.76
C SER A 388 -14.79 -9.88 -12.12
N VAL A 389 -15.69 -9.19 -11.41
CA VAL A 389 -17.14 -9.22 -11.67
C VAL A 389 -17.58 -8.09 -12.61
N THR A 390 -17.08 -6.87 -12.39
CA THR A 390 -17.50 -5.67 -13.16
C THR A 390 -16.80 -5.55 -14.51
N HIS A 391 -15.58 -6.05 -14.64
CA HIS A 391 -14.75 -6.00 -15.85
C HIS A 391 -14.03 -7.33 -16.11
N PRO A 392 -14.77 -8.45 -16.32
CA PRO A 392 -14.19 -9.78 -16.50
C PRO A 392 -13.27 -9.89 -17.73
N GLU A 393 -13.35 -8.95 -18.69
CA GLU A 393 -12.45 -8.89 -19.83
C GLU A 393 -11.01 -8.48 -19.45
N LEU A 394 -10.82 -7.92 -18.25
CA LEU A 394 -9.50 -7.58 -17.70
C LEU A 394 -8.79 -8.78 -17.07
N LYS A 395 -9.53 -9.84 -16.67
CA LYS A 395 -9.02 -11.07 -16.02
C LYS A 395 -8.08 -10.80 -14.84
N VAL A 396 -8.53 -9.98 -13.90
CA VAL A 396 -7.65 -9.52 -12.81
C VAL A 396 -7.22 -10.63 -11.85
N GLU A 397 -8.02 -11.69 -11.72
CA GLU A 397 -7.69 -12.87 -10.93
C GLU A 397 -6.38 -13.55 -11.38
N ASP A 398 -6.04 -13.49 -12.67
CA ASP A 398 -4.77 -14.01 -13.19
C ASP A 398 -3.56 -13.21 -12.67
N TYR A 399 -3.73 -11.94 -12.31
CA TYR A 399 -2.64 -11.06 -11.86
C TYR A 399 -2.46 -11.05 -10.33
N PHE A 400 -3.41 -11.56 -9.55
CA PHE A 400 -3.44 -11.42 -8.10
C PHE A 400 -2.19 -11.97 -7.40
N PHE A 401 -1.75 -13.18 -7.76
CA PHE A 401 -0.64 -13.86 -7.09
C PHE A 401 0.69 -13.09 -7.20
N GLY A 402 0.83 -12.21 -8.20
CA GLY A 402 1.99 -11.33 -8.33
C GLY A 402 2.18 -10.45 -7.09
N LYS A 403 1.08 -10.03 -6.45
CA LYS A 403 1.11 -9.29 -5.19
C LYS A 403 1.65 -10.10 -4.02
N CYS A 404 1.36 -11.38 -4.00
CA CYS A 404 1.94 -12.27 -3.00
C CYS A 404 3.46 -12.40 -3.20
N PHE A 405 3.95 -12.38 -4.43
CA PHE A 405 5.40 -12.38 -4.72
C PHE A 405 6.08 -11.05 -4.41
N ASP A 406 5.46 -9.91 -4.73
CA ASP A 406 5.94 -8.57 -4.34
C ASP A 406 6.15 -8.53 -2.81
N ALA A 407 5.13 -8.89 -2.03
CA ALA A 407 5.21 -8.94 -0.57
C ALA A 407 6.25 -9.96 -0.06
N MET A 408 6.38 -11.13 -0.70
CA MET A 408 7.39 -12.14 -0.34
C MET A 408 8.84 -11.69 -0.62
N GLU A 409 9.08 -10.65 -1.43
CA GLU A 409 10.44 -10.10 -1.60
C GLU A 409 10.94 -9.45 -0.31
N VAL A 410 10.08 -8.64 0.33
CA VAL A 410 10.33 -7.95 1.60
C VAL A 410 10.18 -8.90 2.79
N ASP A 411 9.10 -9.68 2.84
CA ASP A 411 8.75 -10.49 4.01
C ASP A 411 9.71 -11.68 4.24
N ALA A 412 10.51 -12.04 3.24
CA ALA A 412 11.60 -13.01 3.37
C ALA A 412 12.86 -12.45 4.08
N LEU A 413 12.88 -11.16 4.41
CA LEU A 413 14.01 -10.48 5.07
C LEU A 413 13.76 -10.35 6.58
N ASN A 414 14.83 -10.42 7.38
CA ASN A 414 14.71 -10.22 8.82
C ASN A 414 14.32 -8.77 9.21
N SER A 415 14.41 -7.79 8.31
CA SER A 415 13.89 -6.43 8.52
C SER A 415 12.36 -6.31 8.33
N SER A 416 11.68 -7.35 7.85
CA SER A 416 10.20 -7.37 7.81
C SER A 416 9.57 -7.26 9.21
N HIS A 417 8.29 -6.88 9.26
CA HIS A 417 7.45 -6.82 10.44
C HIS A 417 6.20 -7.70 10.31
N PRO A 418 5.50 -8.04 11.41
CA PRO A 418 4.17 -8.63 11.34
C PRO A 418 3.17 -7.67 10.70
N VAL A 419 2.08 -8.21 10.12
CA VAL A 419 1.03 -7.42 9.46
C VAL A 419 0.35 -6.45 10.45
N SER A 420 0.20 -6.87 11.71
CA SER A 420 -0.16 -5.98 12.82
C SER A 420 1.04 -5.78 13.73
N THR A 421 1.55 -4.55 13.81
CA THR A 421 2.74 -4.21 14.60
C THR A 421 2.61 -2.83 15.26
N PRO A 422 3.10 -2.63 16.50
CA PRO A 422 2.98 -1.34 17.18
C PRO A 422 3.75 -0.21 16.50
N VAL A 423 3.08 0.93 16.32
CA VAL A 423 3.65 2.20 15.83
C VAL A 423 3.14 3.36 16.70
N GLU A 424 3.93 4.43 16.86
CA GLU A 424 3.55 5.58 17.69
C GLU A 424 3.74 6.94 16.99
N ASN A 425 4.90 7.19 16.37
CA ASN A 425 5.20 8.49 15.76
C ASN A 425 4.82 8.56 14.25
N PRO A 426 4.63 9.76 13.66
CA PRO A 426 4.20 9.90 12.26
C PRO A 426 5.08 9.21 11.21
N ALA A 427 6.39 9.05 11.44
CA ALA A 427 7.26 8.34 10.50
C ALA A 427 6.97 6.83 10.53
N GLN A 428 6.90 6.23 11.73
CA GLN A 428 6.50 4.81 11.90
C GLN A 428 5.10 4.53 11.36
N ILE A 429 4.17 5.46 11.55
CA ILE A 429 2.81 5.33 11.02
C ILE A 429 2.84 5.31 9.48
N ARG A 430 3.66 6.16 8.83
CA ARG A 430 3.84 6.12 7.37
C ARG A 430 4.57 4.86 6.87
N GLU A 431 5.45 4.28 7.69
CA GLU A 431 6.14 3.01 7.37
C GLU A 431 5.16 1.84 7.26
N MET A 432 3.97 1.91 7.88
CA MET A 432 2.92 0.90 7.71
C MET A 432 2.29 0.90 6.30
N PHE A 433 2.48 1.95 5.49
CA PHE A 433 1.90 2.04 4.13
C PHE A 433 2.79 1.34 3.10
N ASP A 434 2.99 0.04 3.31
CA ASP A 434 3.99 -0.79 2.64
C ASP A 434 3.40 -2.07 1.99
N ASP A 435 4.27 -2.90 1.40
CA ASP A 435 3.83 -4.11 0.72
C ASP A 435 3.36 -5.21 1.72
N VAL A 436 3.69 -5.11 3.01
CA VAL A 436 3.14 -5.97 4.07
C VAL A 436 1.67 -5.63 4.38
N SER A 437 1.33 -4.36 4.65
CA SER A 437 -0.06 -3.99 4.97
C SER A 437 -1.00 -4.16 3.78
N TYR A 438 -0.56 -3.77 2.58
CA TYR A 438 -1.36 -3.88 1.35
C TYR A 438 -1.37 -5.31 0.79
N ASP A 439 -0.20 -5.77 0.31
CA ASP A 439 -0.14 -6.93 -0.58
C ASP A 439 -0.11 -8.25 0.23
N LYS A 440 0.65 -8.37 1.34
CA LYS A 440 0.53 -9.54 2.26
C LYS A 440 -0.85 -9.58 2.93
N GLY A 441 -1.38 -8.43 3.37
CA GLY A 441 -2.74 -8.30 3.91
C GLY A 441 -3.79 -8.88 2.97
N ALA A 442 -3.78 -8.48 1.69
CA ALA A 442 -4.68 -9.03 0.69
C ALA A 442 -4.48 -10.52 0.42
N CYS A 443 -3.22 -10.99 0.36
CA CYS A 443 -2.91 -12.40 0.11
C CYS A 443 -3.38 -13.34 1.24
N ILE A 444 -3.26 -12.93 2.51
CA ILE A 444 -3.79 -13.74 3.62
C ILE A 444 -5.33 -13.71 3.68
N LEU A 445 -5.98 -12.64 3.22
CA LEU A 445 -7.44 -12.58 3.04
C LEU A 445 -7.92 -13.50 1.91
N ASN A 446 -7.23 -13.52 0.76
CA ASN A 446 -7.54 -14.47 -0.31
C ASN A 446 -7.36 -15.93 0.15
N MET A 447 -6.26 -16.23 0.82
CA MET A 447 -6.02 -17.55 1.41
C MET A 447 -7.11 -17.96 2.41
N LEU A 448 -7.60 -17.01 3.23
CA LEU A 448 -8.71 -17.25 4.15
C LEU A 448 -10.04 -17.47 3.42
N ARG A 449 -10.35 -16.67 2.38
CA ARG A 449 -11.53 -16.86 1.53
C ARG A 449 -11.53 -18.23 0.85
N GLU A 450 -10.39 -18.63 0.30
CA GLU A 450 -10.24 -19.96 -0.31
C GLU A 450 -10.34 -21.09 0.71
N TYR A 451 -9.98 -20.86 1.98
CA TYR A 451 -10.15 -21.83 3.05
C TYR A 451 -11.61 -21.92 3.56
N LEU A 452 -12.30 -20.79 3.71
CA LEU A 452 -13.68 -20.71 4.23
C LEU A 452 -14.77 -20.93 3.18
N SER A 453 -14.43 -20.87 1.89
CA SER A 453 -15.32 -20.57 0.75
C SER A 453 -15.77 -19.10 0.68
N ALA A 454 -16.09 -18.67 -0.55
CA ALA A 454 -16.47 -17.29 -0.84
C ALA A 454 -17.71 -16.82 -0.08
N ASP A 455 -18.74 -17.65 0.08
CA ASP A 455 -20.01 -17.25 0.69
C ASP A 455 -19.94 -17.11 2.21
N ALA A 456 -19.21 -18.00 2.89
CA ALA A 456 -18.95 -17.87 4.33
C ALA A 456 -18.09 -16.64 4.62
N PHE A 457 -17.02 -16.43 3.85
CA PHE A 457 -16.15 -15.26 3.96
C PHE A 457 -16.91 -13.94 3.69
N LYS A 458 -17.75 -13.90 2.64
CA LYS A 458 -18.61 -12.76 2.32
C LYS A 458 -19.57 -12.45 3.47
N SER A 459 -20.20 -13.49 4.04
CA SER A 459 -21.13 -13.32 5.17
C SER A 459 -20.44 -12.73 6.40
N GLY A 460 -19.21 -13.17 6.68
CA GLY A 460 -18.36 -12.64 7.75
C GLY A 460 -18.00 -11.16 7.56
N ILE A 461 -17.66 -10.76 6.32
CA ILE A 461 -17.46 -9.36 5.94
C ILE A 461 -18.73 -8.52 6.19
N VAL A 462 -19.89 -8.99 5.72
CA VAL A 462 -21.15 -8.23 5.83
C VAL A 462 -21.50 -8.01 7.30
N GLN A 463 -21.39 -9.05 8.13
CA GLN A 463 -21.63 -8.95 9.57
C GLN A 463 -20.64 -8.02 10.27
N TYR A 464 -19.35 -8.09 9.91
CA TYR A 464 -18.30 -7.19 10.42
C TYR A 464 -18.62 -5.73 10.11
N LEU A 465 -18.91 -5.41 8.85
CA LEU A 465 -19.23 -4.06 8.41
C LEU A 465 -20.50 -3.52 9.11
N GLN A 466 -21.56 -4.32 9.20
CA GLN A 466 -22.80 -3.94 9.88
C GLN A 466 -22.62 -3.70 11.39
N LYS A 467 -21.90 -4.58 12.09
CA LYS A 467 -21.66 -4.49 13.54
C LYS A 467 -20.86 -3.24 13.93
N HIS A 468 -19.89 -2.88 13.10
CA HIS A 468 -18.88 -1.85 13.38
C HIS A 468 -19.05 -0.55 12.59
N SER A 469 -20.16 -0.41 11.86
CA SER A 469 -20.48 0.81 11.09
C SER A 469 -20.40 2.08 11.93
N TYR A 470 -19.71 3.10 11.39
CA TYR A 470 -19.41 4.40 12.01
C TYR A 470 -18.55 4.33 13.28
N LYS A 471 -17.81 3.23 13.47
CA LYS A 471 -16.90 3.00 14.60
C LYS A 471 -15.52 2.56 14.10
N ASN A 472 -14.73 2.03 15.02
CA ASN A 472 -13.39 1.53 14.80
C ASN A 472 -13.28 0.06 15.25
N THR A 473 -12.19 -0.61 14.86
CA THR A 473 -11.97 -2.05 15.00
C THR A 473 -10.51 -2.41 15.23
N LYS A 474 -10.26 -3.58 15.81
CA LYS A 474 -8.94 -4.24 15.90
C LYS A 474 -8.94 -5.56 15.16
N ASN A 475 -7.77 -6.18 14.97
CA ASN A 475 -7.65 -7.53 14.41
C ASN A 475 -8.64 -8.55 15.01
N GLU A 476 -8.86 -8.51 16.32
CA GLU A 476 -9.73 -9.43 17.04
C GLU A 476 -11.21 -9.31 16.61
N ASP A 477 -11.70 -8.10 16.32
CA ASP A 477 -13.08 -7.84 15.90
C ASP A 477 -13.44 -8.51 14.56
N LEU A 478 -12.46 -8.56 13.65
CA LEU A 478 -12.59 -9.22 12.37
C LEU A 478 -12.67 -10.74 12.54
N TRP A 479 -11.75 -11.32 13.31
CA TRP A 479 -11.71 -12.77 13.53
C TRP A 479 -12.93 -13.29 14.26
N ASP A 480 -13.43 -12.54 15.26
CA ASP A 480 -14.67 -12.86 15.96
C ASP A 480 -15.89 -12.81 15.03
N SER A 481 -15.91 -11.85 14.09
CA SER A 481 -16.98 -11.75 13.09
C SER A 481 -16.94 -12.93 12.10
N MET A 482 -15.76 -13.24 11.55
CA MET A 482 -15.55 -14.39 10.65
C MET A 482 -15.89 -15.74 11.31
N ALA A 483 -15.53 -15.93 12.58
CA ALA A 483 -15.85 -17.16 13.32
C ALA A 483 -17.36 -17.33 13.59
N SER A 484 -18.11 -16.22 13.73
CA SER A 484 -19.53 -16.26 14.10
C SER A 484 -20.49 -16.73 12.99
N ILE A 485 -20.01 -16.87 11.75
CA ILE A 485 -20.77 -17.38 10.59
C ILE A 485 -21.03 -18.90 10.68
N CYS A 486 -20.45 -19.59 11.66
CA CYS A 486 -20.73 -20.98 12.00
C CYS A 486 -21.62 -21.10 13.26
N PRO A 487 -22.92 -20.75 13.23
CA PRO A 487 -23.79 -20.90 14.40
C PRO A 487 -24.00 -22.38 14.74
N THR A 488 -23.93 -22.70 16.02
CA THR A 488 -23.99 -24.07 16.56
C THR A 488 -25.35 -24.76 16.45
N ASP A 489 -26.40 -24.06 16.00
CA ASP A 489 -27.78 -24.56 16.03
C ASP A 489 -28.61 -24.23 14.76
N GLY A 490 -29.03 -25.30 14.06
CA GLY A 490 -30.39 -25.42 13.53
C GLY A 490 -30.79 -24.74 12.21
N VAL A 491 -30.05 -23.79 11.66
CA VAL A 491 -30.48 -23.10 10.41
C VAL A 491 -30.13 -23.93 9.16
N LYS A 492 -31.17 -24.31 8.40
CA LYS A 492 -31.03 -25.05 7.14
C LYS A 492 -30.55 -24.15 6.00
N GLY A 493 -29.60 -24.64 5.20
CA GLY A 493 -29.41 -24.19 3.82
C GLY A 493 -28.20 -23.27 3.59
N MET A 494 -27.00 -23.77 3.87
CA MET A 494 -25.75 -23.25 3.31
C MET A 494 -24.84 -24.45 3.03
N ASP A 495 -24.27 -24.54 1.83
CA ASP A 495 -23.75 -25.81 1.31
C ASP A 495 -22.53 -26.35 2.08
N GLY A 496 -22.71 -27.48 2.75
CA GLY A 496 -21.67 -28.40 3.22
C GLY A 496 -20.76 -27.95 4.37
N PHE A 497 -20.43 -26.67 4.49
CA PHE A 497 -19.30 -26.22 5.32
C PHE A 497 -19.61 -26.18 6.82
N CYS A 498 -20.77 -25.64 7.21
CA CYS A 498 -21.16 -25.46 8.61
C CYS A 498 -21.99 -26.63 9.20
N SER A 499 -22.28 -27.67 8.40
CA SER A 499 -23.17 -28.75 8.81
C SER A 499 -22.46 -29.90 9.52
N ARG A 500 -22.75 -30.07 10.82
CA ARG A 500 -22.36 -31.25 11.61
C ARG A 500 -23.25 -32.45 11.27
N SER A 501 -23.06 -33.04 10.08
CA SER A 501 -23.87 -34.18 9.62
C SER A 501 -23.57 -35.44 10.45
N GLN A 502 -24.57 -35.90 11.20
CA GLN A 502 -24.53 -37.23 11.80
C GLN A 502 -24.70 -38.30 10.69
N HIS A 503 -23.81 -39.28 10.69
CA HIS A 503 -23.85 -40.50 9.88
C HIS A 503 -23.70 -40.35 8.35
N SER A 504 -22.45 -40.33 7.88
CA SER A 504 -22.05 -41.16 6.73
C SER A 504 -20.65 -41.72 6.94
N SER A 505 -20.32 -42.81 6.24
CA SER A 505 -19.13 -43.63 6.51
C SER A 505 -17.95 -43.32 5.58
N SER A 506 -16.81 -42.96 6.19
CA SER A 506 -15.43 -42.97 5.65
C SER A 506 -15.01 -41.88 4.64
N PHE A 507 -13.71 -41.55 4.70
CA PHE A 507 -12.89 -40.74 3.79
C PHE A 507 -12.92 -39.19 3.80
N SER A 508 -13.69 -38.52 4.67
CA SER A 508 -13.56 -37.06 4.88
C SER A 508 -13.27 -36.68 6.35
N HIS A 509 -11.99 -36.45 6.67
CA HIS A 509 -11.56 -35.89 7.98
C HIS A 509 -12.01 -34.43 8.21
N TRP A 510 -12.57 -33.79 7.18
CA TRP A 510 -12.90 -32.35 7.13
C TRP A 510 -14.07 -31.89 8.03
N HIS A 511 -14.94 -32.79 8.49
CA HIS A 511 -16.15 -32.42 9.25
C HIS A 511 -16.04 -32.57 10.78
N GLN A 512 -14.86 -32.87 11.34
CA GLN A 512 -14.72 -33.19 12.77
C GLN A 512 -13.93 -32.19 13.62
N GLU A 513 -13.10 -31.32 13.05
CA GLU A 513 -12.34 -30.33 13.82
C GLU A 513 -12.99 -28.94 13.76
N GLY A 514 -13.11 -28.30 14.93
CA GLY A 514 -13.69 -26.97 15.05
C GLY A 514 -12.89 -25.90 14.31
N LEU A 515 -13.60 -24.97 13.69
CA LEU A 515 -13.04 -24.01 12.76
C LEU A 515 -12.48 -22.78 13.50
N ASP A 516 -11.26 -22.90 14.00
CA ASP A 516 -10.58 -21.85 14.74
C ASP A 516 -9.86 -20.85 13.80
N VAL A 517 -10.67 -19.99 13.18
CA VAL A 517 -10.20 -18.87 12.34
C VAL A 517 -9.25 -17.95 13.12
N LYS A 518 -9.55 -17.70 14.39
CA LYS A 518 -8.83 -16.75 15.24
C LYS A 518 -7.40 -17.21 15.51
N THR A 519 -7.21 -18.43 15.98
CA THR A 519 -5.87 -18.99 16.18
C THR A 519 -5.11 -19.09 14.86
N MET A 520 -5.76 -19.52 13.77
CA MET A 520 -5.12 -19.56 12.45
C MET A 520 -4.63 -18.18 12.01
N MET A 521 -5.49 -17.17 11.98
CA MET A 521 -5.16 -15.86 11.40
C MET A 521 -4.26 -15.01 12.32
N ASN A 522 -4.25 -15.27 13.63
CA ASN A 522 -3.23 -14.74 14.53
C ASN A 522 -1.82 -15.21 14.13
N THR A 523 -1.64 -16.45 13.65
CA THR A 523 -0.32 -16.90 13.16
C THR A 523 0.15 -16.12 11.93
N TRP A 524 -0.78 -15.64 11.09
CA TRP A 524 -0.50 -14.91 9.86
C TRP A 524 -0.34 -13.39 10.03
N THR A 525 -0.93 -12.81 11.07
CA THR A 525 -0.90 -11.36 11.33
C THR A 525 0.10 -10.93 12.40
N LEU A 526 0.37 -11.77 13.40
CA LEU A 526 1.25 -11.45 14.55
C LEU A 526 2.67 -12.03 14.43
N GLN A 527 2.94 -12.81 13.37
CA GLN A 527 4.30 -13.25 13.01
C GLN A 527 4.70 -12.64 11.66
N LYS A 528 5.95 -12.17 11.56
CA LYS A 528 6.56 -11.78 10.28
C LYS A 528 6.98 -13.01 9.48
N GLY A 529 7.24 -12.84 8.19
CA GLY A 529 7.64 -13.93 7.30
C GLY A 529 6.49 -14.89 6.97
N PHE A 530 6.87 -15.95 6.28
CA PHE A 530 5.99 -17.01 5.79
C PHE A 530 6.69 -18.38 5.85
N PRO A 531 5.93 -19.49 5.85
CA PRO A 531 6.53 -20.82 5.87
C PRO A 531 7.02 -21.28 4.49
N LEU A 532 8.18 -21.93 4.51
CA LEU A 532 8.60 -22.91 3.52
C LEU A 532 7.98 -24.27 3.88
N ILE A 533 7.23 -24.85 2.94
CA ILE A 533 6.68 -26.20 3.05
C ILE A 533 7.58 -27.17 2.29
N THR A 534 8.24 -28.08 3.01
CA THR A 534 9.04 -29.17 2.42
C THR A 534 8.17 -30.42 2.28
N ILE A 535 8.19 -31.01 1.08
CA ILE A 535 7.40 -32.17 0.67
C ILE A 535 8.33 -33.34 0.34
N THR A 536 8.11 -34.48 0.99
CA THR A 536 8.88 -35.72 0.76
C THR A 536 7.90 -36.87 0.47
N VAL A 537 7.98 -37.47 -0.72
CA VAL A 537 7.04 -38.52 -1.16
C VAL A 537 7.68 -39.91 -1.03
N ARG A 538 6.95 -40.85 -0.42
CA ARG A 538 7.38 -42.25 -0.19
C ARG A 538 6.25 -43.20 -0.58
N GLY A 539 6.19 -43.55 -1.87
CA GLY A 539 5.05 -44.24 -2.47
C GLY A 539 3.80 -43.37 -2.36
N ARG A 540 2.79 -43.85 -1.61
CA ARG A 540 1.57 -43.08 -1.32
C ARG A 540 1.67 -42.11 -0.15
N ASN A 541 2.72 -42.20 0.67
CA ASN A 541 2.87 -41.34 1.84
C ASN A 541 3.52 -40.02 1.43
N VAL A 542 2.84 -38.90 1.68
CA VAL A 542 3.34 -37.55 1.41
C VAL A 542 3.59 -36.88 2.75
N HIS A 543 4.86 -36.78 3.12
CA HIS A 543 5.31 -36.11 4.32
C HIS A 543 5.40 -34.61 4.07
N MET A 544 4.93 -33.82 5.03
CA MET A 544 4.91 -32.36 4.99
C MET A 544 5.65 -31.82 6.20
N LYS A 545 6.50 -30.81 6.00
CA LYS A 545 7.20 -30.10 7.06
C LYS A 545 7.12 -28.59 6.81
N GLN A 546 6.82 -27.80 7.84
CA GLN A 546 6.95 -26.34 7.78
C GLN A 546 8.20 -25.84 8.52
N GLU A 547 8.86 -24.85 7.93
CA GLU A 547 9.95 -24.07 8.53
C GLU A 547 9.83 -22.61 8.07
N HIS A 548 10.27 -21.64 8.89
CA HIS A 548 10.25 -20.22 8.51
C HIS A 548 11.21 -19.95 7.35
N TYR A 549 10.72 -19.40 6.24
CA TYR A 549 11.56 -18.99 5.12
C TYR A 549 12.23 -17.65 5.41
N MET A 550 13.56 -17.61 5.39
CA MET A 550 14.33 -16.38 5.59
C MET A 550 15.60 -16.38 4.73
N LYS A 551 15.80 -15.35 3.91
CA LYS A 551 16.99 -15.18 3.05
C LYS A 551 18.24 -14.87 3.87
N GLY A 552 19.40 -15.38 3.42
CA GLY A 552 20.72 -15.05 3.99
C GLY A 552 21.00 -15.64 5.39
N SER A 553 20.30 -16.69 5.78
CA SER A 553 20.21 -17.20 7.16
C SER A 553 21.16 -18.36 7.49
N GLU A 554 22.39 -18.39 6.96
CA GLU A 554 23.41 -19.39 7.35
C GLU A 554 23.69 -19.32 8.87
N GLY A 555 23.14 -20.26 9.63
CA GLY A 555 23.29 -20.34 11.08
C GLY A 555 22.34 -19.47 11.91
N ALA A 556 21.24 -18.95 11.33
CA ALA A 556 20.22 -18.26 12.13
C ALA A 556 19.53 -19.22 13.12
N PRO A 557 19.23 -18.79 14.36
CA PRO A 557 18.53 -19.63 15.34
C PRO A 557 17.09 -19.91 14.89
N ASP A 558 16.59 -21.12 15.18
CA ASP A 558 15.19 -21.51 14.93
C ASP A 558 14.25 -20.52 15.66
N THR A 559 13.44 -19.77 14.92
CA THR A 559 12.54 -18.77 15.48
C THR A 559 11.38 -19.39 16.26
N GLY A 560 11.18 -20.72 16.16
CA GLY A 560 10.04 -21.42 16.73
C GLY A 560 8.70 -21.07 16.06
N TYR A 561 8.73 -20.34 14.94
CA TYR A 561 7.52 -19.91 14.24
C TYR A 561 6.74 -21.12 13.70
N LEU A 562 5.42 -21.00 13.78
CA LEU A 562 4.49 -22.03 13.37
C LEU A 562 3.22 -21.36 12.85
N TRP A 563 2.73 -21.85 11.72
CA TRP A 563 1.51 -21.36 11.09
C TRP A 563 0.48 -22.48 10.98
N HIS A 564 -0.80 -22.11 10.99
CA HIS A 564 -1.88 -22.97 10.52
C HIS A 564 -2.01 -22.76 9.01
N VAL A 565 -1.45 -23.67 8.21
CA VAL A 565 -1.30 -23.51 6.77
C VAL A 565 -2.38 -24.31 6.03
N PRO A 566 -3.33 -23.66 5.32
CA PRO A 566 -4.35 -24.33 4.52
C PRO A 566 -3.71 -24.78 3.19
N LEU A 567 -3.00 -25.90 3.21
CA LEU A 567 -2.37 -26.48 2.04
C LEU A 567 -3.43 -26.90 1.01
N THR A 568 -3.12 -26.68 -0.26
CA THR A 568 -3.87 -27.20 -1.40
C THR A 568 -2.94 -28.00 -2.31
N PHE A 569 -3.42 -29.05 -2.98
CA PHE A 569 -2.61 -29.78 -3.96
C PHE A 569 -3.44 -30.44 -5.07
N ILE A 570 -2.77 -30.70 -6.20
CA ILE A 570 -3.21 -31.53 -7.32
C ILE A 570 -2.12 -32.57 -7.65
N THR A 571 -2.46 -33.60 -8.43
CA THR A 571 -1.55 -34.72 -8.77
C THR A 571 -1.68 -35.13 -10.24
N SER A 572 -0.74 -35.95 -10.72
CA SER A 572 -0.81 -36.56 -12.05
C SER A 572 -2.04 -37.45 -12.31
N LYS A 573 -2.87 -37.71 -11.30
CA LYS A 573 -4.07 -38.55 -11.34
C LYS A 573 -5.37 -37.78 -11.09
N SER A 574 -5.27 -36.57 -10.55
CA SER A 574 -6.43 -35.79 -10.07
C SER A 574 -6.10 -34.31 -10.07
N ASP A 575 -6.86 -33.57 -10.87
CA ASP A 575 -6.90 -32.12 -11.00
C ASP A 575 -7.84 -31.45 -9.98
N MET A 576 -8.67 -32.24 -9.28
CA MET A 576 -9.44 -31.79 -8.13
C MET A 576 -8.51 -31.17 -7.08
N VAL A 577 -8.83 -29.96 -6.62
CA VAL A 577 -8.08 -29.27 -5.57
C VAL A 577 -8.30 -29.98 -4.23
N HIS A 578 -7.37 -30.86 -3.89
CA HIS A 578 -7.30 -31.46 -2.56
C HIS A 578 -6.80 -30.42 -1.56
N ARG A 579 -7.22 -30.56 -0.30
CA ARG A 579 -6.91 -29.62 0.79
C ARG A 579 -6.28 -30.39 1.94
N PHE A 580 -5.45 -29.73 2.76
CA PHE A 580 -4.89 -30.25 4.02
C PHE A 580 -4.52 -29.10 4.96
N LEU A 581 -4.99 -29.09 6.22
CA LEU A 581 -4.64 -28.01 7.16
C LEU A 581 -3.45 -28.43 8.04
N LEU A 582 -2.25 -27.97 7.70
CA LEU A 582 -1.03 -28.24 8.46
C LEU A 582 -0.96 -27.32 9.69
N LYS A 583 -1.24 -27.86 10.89
CA LYS A 583 -1.17 -27.14 12.18
C LYS A 583 0.13 -27.37 12.95
N THR A 584 0.87 -28.41 12.60
CA THR A 584 2.07 -28.89 13.31
C THR A 584 3.34 -28.66 12.49
N LYS A 585 4.52 -28.80 13.10
CA LYS A 585 5.82 -28.65 12.40
C LYS A 585 6.02 -29.71 11.31
N THR A 586 5.43 -30.89 11.48
CA THR A 586 5.47 -32.02 10.54
C THR A 586 4.18 -32.81 10.59
N ASP A 587 3.69 -33.27 9.44
CA ASP A 587 2.55 -34.17 9.32
C ASP A 587 2.67 -35.08 8.08
N VAL A 588 1.72 -36.00 7.87
CA VAL A 588 1.70 -36.92 6.73
C VAL A 588 0.27 -37.13 6.21
N LEU A 589 0.11 -37.07 4.89
CA LEU A 589 -1.11 -37.51 4.21
C LEU A 589 -0.83 -38.78 3.40
N ILE A 590 -1.86 -39.59 3.19
CA ILE A 590 -1.78 -40.84 2.42
C ILE A 590 -2.65 -40.67 1.17
N LEU A 591 -2.02 -40.72 0.00
CA LEU A 591 -2.70 -40.68 -1.30
C LEU A 591 -3.49 -41.98 -1.55
N PRO A 592 -4.58 -41.94 -2.33
CA PRO A 592 -5.33 -43.15 -2.69
C PRO A 592 -4.48 -44.12 -3.52
N GLU A 593 -3.70 -43.59 -4.47
CA GLU A 593 -2.78 -44.33 -5.34
C GLU A 593 -1.41 -43.61 -5.44
N GLU A 594 -0.43 -44.24 -6.05
CA GLU A 594 0.87 -43.61 -6.34
C GLU A 594 0.76 -42.72 -7.59
N VAL A 595 1.49 -41.59 -7.57
CA VAL A 595 1.38 -40.52 -8.58
C VAL A 595 2.76 -40.17 -9.13
N GLU A 596 2.82 -39.73 -10.38
CA GLU A 596 4.08 -39.36 -11.06
C GLU A 596 4.62 -38.00 -10.59
N TRP A 597 3.70 -37.12 -10.18
CA TRP A 597 4.00 -35.82 -9.59
C TRP A 597 2.84 -35.35 -8.70
N ILE A 598 3.18 -34.46 -7.76
CA ILE A 598 2.26 -33.74 -6.89
C ILE A 598 2.67 -32.26 -6.88
N LYS A 599 1.69 -31.35 -7.00
CA LYS A 599 1.89 -29.90 -6.98
C LYS A 599 1.05 -29.30 -5.86
N PHE A 600 1.73 -28.76 -4.85
CA PHE A 600 1.11 -28.00 -3.76
C PHE A 600 0.97 -26.50 -4.11
N ASN A 601 0.17 -25.78 -3.33
CA ASN A 601 -0.21 -24.38 -3.53
C ASN A 601 -0.82 -24.14 -4.92
N VAL A 602 -2.02 -24.71 -5.14
CA VAL A 602 -2.71 -24.66 -6.43
C VAL A 602 -3.08 -23.23 -6.78
N GLY A 603 -2.62 -22.77 -7.94
CA GLY A 603 -2.83 -21.41 -8.42
C GLY A 603 -2.14 -20.31 -7.61
N MET A 604 -1.23 -20.64 -6.68
CA MET A 604 -0.56 -19.69 -5.77
C MET A 604 -1.51 -18.94 -4.82
N ASN A 605 -2.60 -19.58 -4.39
CA ASN A 605 -3.60 -18.97 -3.51
C ASN A 605 -3.19 -18.90 -2.03
N GLY A 606 -2.21 -19.69 -1.60
CA GLY A 606 -1.68 -19.70 -0.23
C GLY A 606 -0.42 -18.86 -0.07
N TYR A 607 -0.28 -18.16 1.05
CA TYR A 607 0.90 -17.33 1.35
C TYR A 607 2.07 -18.16 1.90
N TYR A 608 2.54 -19.12 1.12
CA TYR A 608 3.67 -20.01 1.45
C TYR A 608 4.36 -20.52 0.18
N ILE A 609 5.64 -20.91 0.30
CA ILE A 609 6.41 -21.49 -0.82
C ILE A 609 6.65 -22.99 -0.60
N VAL A 610 6.92 -23.74 -1.67
CA VAL A 610 7.05 -25.21 -1.61
C VAL A 610 8.41 -25.69 -2.13
N HIS A 611 9.03 -26.60 -1.40
CA HIS A 611 10.19 -27.39 -1.82
C HIS A 611 9.83 -28.86 -1.90
N TYR A 612 10.18 -29.49 -3.01
CA TYR A 612 10.08 -30.94 -3.20
C TYR A 612 11.47 -31.55 -3.01
N GLU A 613 11.61 -32.53 -2.12
CA GLU A 613 12.85 -33.29 -1.92
C GLU A 613 13.02 -34.37 -3.01
N ASP A 614 14.15 -35.07 -2.94
CA ASP A 614 14.54 -36.17 -3.84
C ASP A 614 14.48 -35.77 -5.33
N ASP A 615 13.69 -36.48 -6.15
CA ASP A 615 13.51 -36.23 -7.58
C ASP A 615 12.33 -35.29 -7.90
N GLY A 616 11.63 -34.75 -6.89
CA GLY A 616 10.40 -33.98 -7.09
C GLY A 616 10.57 -32.74 -7.98
N TRP A 617 11.67 -31.98 -7.81
CA TRP A 617 12.00 -30.85 -8.70
C TRP A 617 12.36 -31.29 -10.12
N ASP A 618 12.96 -32.48 -10.30
CA ASP A 618 13.28 -33.03 -11.62
C ASP A 618 12.03 -33.57 -12.33
N SER A 619 11.10 -34.18 -11.59
CA SER A 619 9.78 -34.57 -12.09
C SER A 619 8.98 -33.35 -12.57
N LEU A 620 8.88 -32.29 -11.75
CA LEU A 620 8.18 -31.05 -12.11
C LEU A 620 8.88 -30.30 -13.27
N THR A 621 10.21 -30.31 -13.33
CA THR A 621 10.96 -29.77 -14.48
C THR A 621 10.72 -30.58 -15.75
N GLY A 622 10.60 -31.91 -15.63
CA GLY A 622 10.22 -32.81 -16.71
C GLY A 622 8.80 -32.55 -17.22
N LEU A 623 7.85 -32.32 -16.30
CA LEU A 623 6.47 -31.95 -16.60
C LEU A 623 6.41 -30.66 -17.42
N LEU A 624 7.07 -29.59 -16.95
CA LEU A 624 7.13 -28.31 -17.66
C LEU A 624 7.81 -28.42 -19.03
N LYS A 625 8.88 -29.21 -19.17
CA LYS A 625 9.57 -29.37 -20.46
C LYS A 625 8.83 -30.23 -21.48
N ARG A 626 7.89 -31.09 -21.06
CA ARG A 626 7.14 -32.02 -21.94
C ARG A 626 5.69 -31.55 -22.20
N THR A 627 4.99 -31.18 -21.14
CA THR A 627 3.54 -30.92 -21.14
C THR A 627 3.20 -29.86 -20.08
N HIS A 628 3.75 -28.65 -20.21
CA HIS A 628 3.54 -27.56 -19.26
C HIS A 628 2.06 -27.23 -19.00
N THR A 629 1.19 -27.44 -20.00
CA THR A 629 -0.27 -27.25 -19.90
C THR A 629 -0.98 -28.23 -18.96
N ALA A 630 -0.28 -29.22 -18.39
CA ALA A 630 -0.83 -30.12 -17.36
C ALA A 630 -1.09 -29.42 -16.01
N VAL A 631 -0.57 -28.20 -15.81
CA VAL A 631 -0.86 -27.34 -14.65
C VAL A 631 -1.16 -25.91 -15.11
N SER A 632 -1.91 -25.15 -14.30
CA SER A 632 -2.38 -23.80 -14.66
C SER A 632 -1.23 -22.81 -14.90
N SER A 633 -1.51 -21.70 -15.58
CA SER A 633 -0.52 -20.64 -15.82
C SER A 633 0.09 -20.09 -14.52
N ASN A 634 -0.73 -19.99 -13.47
CA ASN A 634 -0.33 -19.49 -12.16
C ASN A 634 0.44 -20.56 -11.37
N ASP A 635 0.13 -21.85 -11.55
CA ASP A 635 0.96 -22.94 -11.04
C ASP A 635 2.36 -22.93 -11.68
N ARG A 636 2.46 -22.68 -12.99
CA ARG A 636 3.74 -22.55 -13.70
C ARG A 636 4.55 -21.36 -13.18
N ALA A 637 3.92 -20.20 -13.01
CA ALA A 637 4.54 -19.03 -12.38
C ALA A 637 5.03 -19.35 -10.95
N SER A 638 4.23 -20.05 -10.14
CA SER A 638 4.62 -20.46 -8.78
C SER A 638 5.84 -21.37 -8.75
N LEU A 639 5.96 -22.31 -9.70
CA LEU A 639 7.13 -23.18 -9.81
C LEU A 639 8.39 -22.41 -10.20
N ILE A 640 8.28 -21.42 -11.10
CA ILE A 640 9.40 -20.52 -11.43
C ILE A 640 9.85 -19.77 -10.17
N ASN A 641 8.94 -19.03 -9.53
CA ASN A 641 9.28 -18.21 -8.37
C ASN A 641 9.87 -19.05 -7.22
N ASN A 642 9.22 -20.15 -6.85
CA ASN A 642 9.69 -21.01 -5.77
C ASN A 642 11.07 -21.60 -6.08
N ALA A 643 11.37 -21.97 -7.33
CA ALA A 643 12.69 -22.47 -7.69
C ALA A 643 13.81 -21.45 -7.42
N PHE A 644 13.63 -20.18 -7.84
CA PHE A 644 14.63 -19.13 -7.63
C PHE A 644 14.71 -18.64 -6.16
N GLN A 645 13.59 -18.66 -5.43
CA GLN A 645 13.58 -18.44 -3.98
C GLN A 645 14.41 -19.53 -3.25
N LEU A 646 14.24 -20.81 -3.60
CA LEU A 646 15.00 -21.91 -2.99
C LEU A 646 16.50 -21.86 -3.26
N VAL A 647 16.94 -21.24 -4.37
CA VAL A 647 18.36 -20.95 -4.62
C VAL A 647 18.91 -19.97 -3.57
N SER A 648 18.11 -18.99 -3.16
CA SER A 648 18.50 -17.96 -2.18
C SER A 648 18.75 -18.49 -0.76
N ILE A 649 18.33 -19.74 -0.48
CA ILE A 649 18.55 -20.44 0.79
C ILE A 649 19.28 -21.79 0.62
N GLY A 650 19.88 -22.05 -0.55
CA GLY A 650 20.68 -23.26 -0.79
C GLY A 650 19.92 -24.59 -0.85
N LYS A 651 18.58 -24.57 -0.95
CA LYS A 651 17.74 -25.79 -1.09
C LYS A 651 17.66 -26.29 -2.53
N LEU A 652 17.95 -25.43 -3.52
CA LEU A 652 18.03 -25.78 -4.93
C LEU A 652 19.28 -25.11 -5.54
N SER A 653 19.92 -25.74 -6.52
CA SER A 653 21.07 -25.14 -7.19
C SER A 653 20.61 -24.15 -8.28
N ILE A 654 21.42 -23.12 -8.58
CA ILE A 654 21.07 -22.14 -9.61
C ILE A 654 20.98 -22.78 -11.00
N GLU A 655 21.77 -23.82 -11.26
CA GLU A 655 21.73 -24.62 -12.49
C GLU A 655 20.36 -25.29 -12.65
N LYS A 656 19.80 -25.89 -11.57
CA LYS A 656 18.47 -26.50 -11.61
C LYS A 656 17.36 -25.47 -11.88
N ALA A 657 17.43 -24.28 -11.28
CA ALA A 657 16.46 -23.22 -11.52
C ALA A 657 16.54 -22.65 -12.96
N LEU A 658 17.75 -22.44 -13.48
CA LEU A 658 17.97 -22.05 -14.89
C LEU A 658 17.57 -23.16 -15.86
N ASP A 659 17.84 -24.43 -15.53
CA ASP A 659 17.39 -25.58 -16.30
C ASP A 659 15.87 -25.65 -16.35
N LEU A 660 15.16 -25.37 -15.24
CA LEU A 660 13.70 -25.25 -15.24
C LEU A 660 13.27 -24.14 -16.18
N SER A 661 13.85 -22.93 -16.08
CA SER A 661 13.44 -21.78 -16.92
C SER A 661 13.61 -22.01 -18.43
N LEU A 662 14.40 -23.00 -18.87
CA LEU A 662 14.49 -23.40 -20.29
C LEU A 662 13.15 -23.87 -20.89
N TYR A 663 12.14 -24.21 -20.09
CA TYR A 663 10.82 -24.55 -20.60
C TYR A 663 10.11 -23.34 -21.26
N LEU A 664 10.44 -22.10 -20.85
CA LEU A 664 9.82 -20.86 -21.31
C LEU A 664 9.92 -20.61 -22.82
N LYS A 665 10.81 -21.31 -23.53
CA LYS A 665 10.85 -21.32 -25.01
C LYS A 665 9.57 -21.82 -25.68
N HIS A 666 8.67 -22.46 -24.93
CA HIS A 666 7.37 -22.94 -25.39
C HIS A 666 6.19 -22.28 -24.65
N GLU A 667 6.46 -21.39 -23.70
CA GLU A 667 5.41 -20.69 -22.95
C GLU A 667 4.75 -19.59 -23.81
N THR A 668 3.45 -19.41 -23.63
CA THR A 668 2.64 -18.39 -24.31
C THR A 668 1.99 -17.41 -23.35
N GLU A 669 1.76 -17.83 -22.10
CA GLU A 669 0.89 -17.11 -21.17
C GLU A 669 1.64 -15.99 -20.44
N ILE A 670 1.01 -14.81 -20.34
CA ILE A 670 1.63 -13.60 -19.80
C ILE A 670 2.26 -13.81 -18.42
N MET A 671 1.58 -14.52 -17.52
CA MET A 671 1.99 -14.70 -16.13
C MET A 671 3.29 -15.48 -15.94
N PRO A 672 3.43 -16.74 -16.41
CA PRO A 672 4.71 -17.44 -16.34
C PRO A 672 5.84 -16.78 -17.15
N VAL A 673 5.54 -16.09 -18.28
CA VAL A 673 6.57 -15.31 -19.00
C VAL A 673 7.06 -14.14 -18.14
N PHE A 674 6.14 -13.37 -17.54
CA PHE A 674 6.48 -12.26 -16.67
C PHE A 674 7.20 -12.73 -15.40
N GLN A 675 6.83 -13.87 -14.83
CA GLN A 675 7.58 -14.42 -13.70
C GLN A 675 9.00 -14.83 -14.11
N GLY A 676 9.17 -15.47 -15.27
CA GLY A 676 10.49 -15.74 -15.83
C GLY A 676 11.34 -14.48 -16.03
N LEU A 677 10.72 -13.37 -16.43
CA LEU A 677 11.38 -12.07 -16.50
C LEU A 677 11.70 -11.53 -15.09
N ASN A 678 10.79 -11.63 -14.13
CA ASN A 678 10.98 -11.13 -12.77
C ASN A 678 12.13 -11.85 -12.04
N GLU A 679 12.36 -13.14 -12.29
CA GLU A 679 13.52 -13.86 -11.72
C GLU A 679 14.83 -13.61 -12.50
N LEU A 680 14.79 -13.61 -13.84
CA LEU A 680 15.99 -13.50 -14.68
C LEU A 680 16.50 -12.06 -14.83
N ILE A 681 15.64 -11.04 -14.77
CA ILE A 681 16.05 -9.64 -14.92
C ILE A 681 16.98 -9.17 -13.79
N PRO A 682 16.66 -9.37 -12.49
CA PRO A 682 17.52 -8.98 -11.39
C PRO A 682 18.95 -9.50 -11.50
N MET A 683 19.14 -10.74 -12.00
CA MET A 683 20.46 -11.36 -12.12
C MET A 683 21.43 -10.50 -12.95
N TYR A 684 21.09 -10.15 -14.19
CA TYR A 684 21.97 -9.26 -14.98
C TYR A 684 21.93 -7.81 -14.49
N LYS A 685 20.89 -7.40 -13.75
CA LYS A 685 20.80 -6.07 -13.12
C LYS A 685 21.81 -5.88 -11.99
N LEU A 686 22.26 -6.97 -11.36
CA LEU A 686 23.44 -7.00 -10.50
C LEU A 686 24.74 -6.94 -11.32
N MET A 687 24.82 -7.70 -12.43
CA MET A 687 26.01 -7.74 -13.31
C MET A 687 26.33 -6.37 -13.93
N GLU A 688 25.32 -5.60 -14.35
CA GLU A 688 25.47 -4.23 -14.88
C GLU A 688 26.15 -3.23 -13.92
N LYS A 689 26.24 -3.56 -12.62
CA LYS A 689 26.90 -2.73 -11.59
C LYS A 689 28.23 -3.33 -11.12
N ARG A 690 28.79 -4.24 -11.93
CA ARG A 690 30.02 -5.00 -11.68
C ARG A 690 30.85 -5.05 -12.96
N ASP A 691 32.13 -5.37 -12.80
CA ASP A 691 33.01 -5.66 -13.93
C ASP A 691 32.78 -7.11 -14.39
N MET A 692 31.66 -7.33 -15.09
CA MET A 692 31.13 -8.64 -15.49
C MET A 692 30.54 -8.63 -16.91
N ASN A 693 31.05 -7.76 -17.78
CA ASN A 693 30.51 -7.45 -19.10
C ASN A 693 30.30 -8.69 -20.01
N GLU A 694 31.21 -9.68 -19.95
CA GLU A 694 31.12 -10.92 -20.74
C GLU A 694 29.91 -11.76 -20.31
N VAL A 695 29.74 -11.96 -19.00
CA VAL A 695 28.64 -12.75 -18.42
C VAL A 695 27.32 -12.01 -18.59
N GLU A 696 27.30 -10.70 -18.34
CA GLU A 696 26.14 -9.83 -18.58
C GLU A 696 25.65 -9.93 -20.04
N THR A 697 26.58 -9.82 -20.99
CA THR A 697 26.28 -9.89 -22.43
C THR A 697 25.75 -11.28 -22.82
N GLN A 698 26.37 -12.35 -22.33
CA GLN A 698 25.92 -13.72 -22.60
C GLN A 698 24.56 -14.01 -21.96
N PHE A 699 24.30 -13.51 -20.74
CA PHE A 699 23.03 -13.69 -20.05
C PHE A 699 21.89 -12.92 -20.72
N LYS A 700 22.15 -11.68 -21.15
CA LYS A 700 21.20 -10.90 -21.98
C LYS A 700 20.90 -11.59 -23.31
N ALA A 701 21.91 -12.14 -23.98
CA ALA A 701 21.74 -12.92 -25.21
C ALA A 701 20.98 -14.24 -24.98
N PHE A 702 21.20 -14.91 -23.85
CA PHE A 702 20.43 -16.07 -23.42
C PHE A 702 18.94 -15.73 -23.24
N LEU A 703 18.61 -14.64 -22.53
CA LEU A 703 17.23 -14.24 -22.30
C LEU A 703 16.48 -13.92 -23.61
N ILE A 704 17.13 -13.20 -24.53
CA ILE A 704 16.55 -12.94 -25.86
C ILE A 704 16.40 -14.23 -26.67
N ARG A 705 17.35 -15.16 -26.59
CA ARG A 705 17.25 -16.47 -27.27
C ARG A 705 16.14 -17.35 -26.67
N LEU A 706 15.93 -17.30 -25.36
CA LEU A 706 14.90 -18.08 -24.65
C LEU A 706 13.49 -17.68 -25.09
N LEU A 707 13.22 -16.38 -25.19
CA LEU A 707 11.91 -15.85 -25.56
C LEU A 707 11.78 -15.50 -27.05
N ARG A 708 12.77 -15.86 -27.88
CA ARG A 708 12.87 -15.41 -29.28
C ARG A 708 11.61 -15.70 -30.09
N ASP A 709 11.14 -16.94 -30.06
CA ASP A 709 9.98 -17.36 -30.87
C ASP A 709 8.69 -16.64 -30.44
N LEU A 710 8.60 -16.21 -29.19
CA LEU A 710 7.47 -15.42 -28.68
C LEU A 710 7.62 -13.93 -29.05
N ILE A 711 8.84 -13.38 -29.02
CA ILE A 711 9.17 -12.02 -29.48
C ILE A 711 8.92 -11.87 -30.99
N ASP A 712 9.42 -12.81 -31.80
CA ASP A 712 9.32 -12.78 -33.28
C ASP A 712 7.86 -12.91 -33.77
N LYS A 713 6.96 -13.49 -32.95
CA LYS A 713 5.50 -13.55 -33.19
C LYS A 713 4.77 -12.23 -32.90
N GLN A 714 5.36 -11.28 -32.17
CA GLN A 714 4.65 -10.07 -31.75
C GLN A 714 4.32 -9.15 -32.93
N THR A 715 3.04 -8.84 -33.08
CA THR A 715 2.56 -7.79 -33.99
C THR A 715 2.98 -6.41 -33.46
N TRP A 716 3.06 -5.42 -34.35
CA TRP A 716 3.33 -4.02 -34.00
C TRP A 716 2.01 -3.22 -34.11
N THR A 717 1.03 -3.65 -33.33
CA THR A 717 -0.39 -3.19 -33.34
C THR A 717 -0.92 -3.14 -31.90
N ASP A 718 -2.12 -2.59 -31.71
CA ASP A 718 -2.84 -2.56 -30.42
C ASP A 718 -3.94 -3.63 -30.32
N GLU A 719 -3.81 -4.71 -31.11
CA GLU A 719 -4.82 -5.78 -31.24
C GLU A 719 -4.77 -6.77 -30.07
N GLY A 720 -5.87 -7.47 -29.82
CA GLY A 720 -5.96 -8.54 -28.83
C GLY A 720 -6.45 -8.11 -27.44
N SER A 721 -6.49 -9.07 -26.53
CA SER A 721 -6.85 -8.90 -25.12
C SER A 721 -5.85 -8.04 -24.34
N VAL A 722 -6.25 -7.54 -23.17
CA VAL A 722 -5.39 -6.74 -22.29
C VAL A 722 -4.08 -7.47 -21.95
N SER A 723 -4.15 -8.78 -21.68
CA SER A 723 -3.00 -9.66 -21.48
C SER A 723 -2.07 -9.72 -22.70
N GLU A 724 -2.60 -9.88 -23.92
CA GLU A 724 -1.78 -9.94 -25.13
C GLU A 724 -1.11 -8.59 -25.42
N ARG A 725 -1.83 -7.48 -25.22
CA ARG A 725 -1.32 -6.11 -25.37
C ARG A 725 -0.19 -5.80 -24.38
N MET A 726 -0.37 -6.16 -23.11
CA MET A 726 0.65 -6.00 -22.07
C MET A 726 1.89 -6.86 -22.35
N LEU A 727 1.70 -8.13 -22.75
CA LEU A 727 2.77 -9.04 -23.12
C LEU A 727 3.57 -8.52 -24.33
N ARG A 728 2.88 -8.08 -25.40
CA ARG A 728 3.48 -7.43 -26.58
C ARG A 728 4.37 -6.27 -26.18
N SER A 729 3.84 -5.32 -25.41
CA SER A 729 4.55 -4.09 -25.04
C SER A 729 5.86 -4.40 -24.29
N GLN A 730 5.81 -5.30 -23.30
CA GLN A 730 6.99 -5.68 -22.52
C GLN A 730 8.00 -6.51 -23.32
N LEU A 731 7.57 -7.44 -24.19
CA LEU A 731 8.47 -8.23 -25.02
C LEU A 731 9.19 -7.37 -26.08
N LEU A 732 8.49 -6.43 -26.72
CA LEU A 732 9.11 -5.52 -27.69
C LEU A 732 10.09 -4.54 -27.01
N LEU A 733 9.74 -4.02 -25.83
CA LEU A 733 10.66 -3.24 -25.00
C LEU A 733 11.89 -4.06 -24.59
N LEU A 734 11.69 -5.29 -24.12
CA LEU A 734 12.74 -6.21 -23.72
C LEU A 734 13.75 -6.38 -24.87
N ALA A 735 13.25 -6.72 -26.05
CA ALA A 735 14.03 -6.94 -27.25
C ALA A 735 14.80 -5.68 -27.71
N CYS A 736 14.13 -4.52 -27.76
CA CYS A 736 14.76 -3.26 -28.18
C CYS A 736 15.90 -2.83 -27.24
N VAL A 737 15.67 -2.83 -25.92
CA VAL A 737 16.68 -2.41 -24.93
C VAL A 737 17.91 -3.34 -24.90
N ARG A 738 17.75 -4.62 -25.24
CA ARG A 738 18.87 -5.59 -25.36
C ARG A 738 19.36 -5.73 -26.81
N LYS A 739 19.09 -4.72 -27.65
CA LYS A 739 19.63 -4.53 -29.00
C LYS A 739 19.32 -5.66 -30.01
N TYR A 740 18.20 -6.36 -29.84
CA TYR A 740 17.75 -7.37 -30.81
C TYR A 740 17.39 -6.69 -32.14
N GLN A 741 18.21 -6.92 -33.17
CA GLN A 741 18.24 -6.11 -34.38
C GLN A 741 16.88 -5.99 -35.12
N PRO A 742 16.07 -7.06 -35.29
CA PRO A 742 14.76 -6.93 -35.95
C PRO A 742 13.80 -5.97 -35.24
N CYS A 743 13.84 -5.92 -33.90
CA CYS A 743 13.01 -4.99 -33.12
C CYS A 743 13.57 -3.57 -33.15
N VAL A 744 14.90 -3.40 -33.02
CA VAL A 744 15.54 -2.07 -33.09
C VAL A 744 15.28 -1.40 -34.44
N GLN A 745 15.52 -2.09 -35.56
CA GLN A 745 15.33 -1.53 -36.90
C GLN A 745 13.87 -1.12 -37.16
N ARG A 746 12.90 -1.86 -36.63
CA ARG A 746 11.48 -1.46 -36.66
C ARG A 746 11.22 -0.22 -35.80
N ALA A 747 11.71 -0.20 -34.56
CA ALA A 747 11.56 0.93 -33.65
C ALA A 747 12.15 2.23 -34.22
N GLU A 748 13.36 2.18 -34.79
CA GLU A 748 14.00 3.30 -35.50
C GLU A 748 13.14 3.77 -36.69
N GLY A 749 12.57 2.84 -37.45
CA GLY A 749 11.66 3.14 -38.56
C GLY A 749 10.38 3.86 -38.14
N TYR A 750 9.75 3.43 -37.04
CA TYR A 750 8.58 4.10 -36.47
C TYR A 750 8.94 5.46 -35.87
N PHE A 751 10.00 5.55 -35.06
CA PHE A 751 10.42 6.80 -34.42
C PHE A 751 10.79 7.87 -35.44
N ARG A 752 11.49 7.48 -36.51
CA ARG A 752 11.86 8.39 -37.60
C ARG A 752 10.64 8.94 -38.32
N LYS A 753 9.67 8.10 -38.72
CA LYS A 753 8.41 8.55 -39.34
C LYS A 753 7.62 9.46 -38.40
N TRP A 754 7.58 9.13 -37.11
CA TRP A 754 6.94 9.95 -36.09
C TRP A 754 7.60 11.33 -35.96
N LYS A 755 8.92 11.39 -35.84
CA LYS A 755 9.71 12.64 -35.82
C LYS A 755 9.54 13.46 -37.10
N GLU A 756 9.62 12.83 -38.27
CA GLU A 756 9.39 13.46 -39.60
C GLU A 756 7.97 14.06 -39.71
N SER A 757 6.97 13.41 -39.11
CA SER A 757 5.59 13.94 -39.03
C SER A 757 5.38 15.05 -37.97
N ASN A 758 6.45 15.52 -37.32
CA ASN A 758 6.39 16.39 -36.13
C ASN A 758 5.50 15.82 -35.00
N GLY A 759 5.48 14.49 -34.85
CA GLY A 759 4.71 13.78 -33.83
C GLY A 759 3.21 13.62 -34.14
N ASN A 760 2.75 14.01 -35.33
CA ASN A 760 1.33 13.94 -35.72
C ASN A 760 0.90 12.55 -36.22
N LEU A 761 1.85 11.67 -36.58
CA LEU A 761 1.56 10.28 -36.91
C LEU A 761 1.16 9.52 -35.64
N SER A 762 -0.03 8.91 -35.62
CA SER A 762 -0.40 8.02 -34.51
C SER A 762 0.48 6.75 -34.53
N LEU A 763 1.03 6.39 -33.38
CA LEU A 763 1.78 5.17 -33.13
C LEU A 763 0.91 4.20 -32.32
N PRO A 764 0.93 2.89 -32.60
CA PRO A 764 0.26 1.92 -31.74
C PRO A 764 0.79 2.02 -30.30
N ILE A 765 -0.11 2.24 -29.35
CA ILE A 765 0.19 2.59 -27.97
C ILE A 765 1.09 1.53 -27.31
N ASP A 766 0.86 0.25 -27.64
CA ASP A 766 1.61 -0.89 -27.10
C ASP A 766 3.07 -0.89 -27.55
N VAL A 767 3.39 -0.36 -28.74
CA VAL A 767 4.79 -0.29 -29.24
C VAL A 767 5.50 1.00 -28.88
N THR A 768 4.76 2.08 -28.58
CA THR A 768 5.30 3.44 -28.35
C THR A 768 6.43 3.48 -27.33
N LEU A 769 6.34 2.73 -26.24
CA LEU A 769 7.37 2.68 -25.20
C LEU A 769 8.71 2.14 -25.74
N ALA A 770 8.68 1.08 -26.57
CA ALA A 770 9.87 0.55 -27.23
C ALA A 770 10.41 1.50 -28.32
N VAL A 771 9.51 2.14 -29.09
CA VAL A 771 9.85 3.13 -30.13
C VAL A 771 10.55 4.35 -29.52
N PHE A 772 10.01 4.90 -28.44
CA PHE A 772 10.58 6.07 -27.76
C PHE A 772 11.91 5.73 -27.07
N ALA A 773 12.03 4.58 -26.40
CA ALA A 773 13.28 4.17 -25.76
C ALA A 773 14.46 4.02 -26.75
N VAL A 774 14.19 3.60 -27.98
CA VAL A 774 15.16 3.57 -29.07
C VAL A 774 15.45 4.97 -29.62
N GLY A 775 14.42 5.80 -29.84
CA GLY A 775 14.58 7.19 -30.31
C GLY A 775 15.45 8.06 -29.37
N ALA A 776 15.27 7.89 -28.06
CA ALA A 776 15.99 8.60 -26.99
C ALA A 776 17.50 8.26 -26.88
N GLN A 777 17.99 7.27 -27.63
CA GLN A 777 19.43 6.96 -27.70
C GLN A 777 20.22 7.98 -28.52
N SER A 778 19.56 8.74 -29.39
CA SER A 778 20.15 9.86 -30.14
C SER A 778 19.87 11.18 -29.43
N THR A 779 20.82 12.13 -29.46
CA THR A 779 20.64 13.47 -28.88
C THR A 779 19.41 14.17 -29.46
N GLU A 780 19.28 14.21 -30.79
CA GLU A 780 18.14 14.83 -31.46
C GLU A 780 16.79 14.15 -31.13
N GLY A 781 16.77 12.82 -31.02
CA GLY A 781 15.56 12.07 -30.70
C GLY A 781 15.12 12.29 -29.24
N TRP A 782 16.09 12.37 -28.33
CA TRP A 782 15.85 12.74 -26.93
C TRP A 782 15.32 14.18 -26.83
N ASP A 783 15.93 15.14 -27.51
CA ASP A 783 15.49 16.55 -27.49
C ASP A 783 14.09 16.71 -28.09
N PHE A 784 13.80 15.96 -29.16
CA PHE A 784 12.46 15.92 -29.76
C PHE A 784 11.41 15.31 -28.82
N LEU A 785 11.69 14.17 -28.19
CA LEU A 785 10.80 13.57 -27.19
C LEU A 785 10.51 14.53 -26.04
N TYR A 786 11.55 15.19 -25.51
CA TYR A 786 11.38 16.19 -24.46
C TYR A 786 10.50 17.38 -24.92
N SER A 787 10.64 17.85 -26.16
CA SER A 787 9.76 18.90 -26.69
C SER A 787 8.27 18.50 -26.72
N LYS A 788 7.97 17.21 -26.96
CA LYS A 788 6.59 16.68 -26.98
C LYS A 788 6.04 16.44 -25.58
N TYR A 789 6.89 16.10 -24.62
CA TYR A 789 6.51 16.01 -23.21
C TYR A 789 5.92 17.32 -22.69
N GLN A 790 6.46 18.48 -23.10
CA GLN A 790 6.00 19.80 -22.66
C GLN A 790 4.59 20.16 -23.14
N SER A 791 4.15 19.62 -24.28
CA SER A 791 2.84 19.88 -24.89
C SER A 791 1.82 18.74 -24.68
N SER A 792 2.20 17.66 -23.99
CA SER A 792 1.34 16.49 -23.84
C SER A 792 0.33 16.67 -22.70
N LEU A 793 -0.93 16.36 -23.00
CA LEU A 793 -2.03 16.31 -22.03
C LEU A 793 -2.31 14.88 -21.51
N SER A 794 -1.69 13.86 -22.11
CA SER A 794 -1.91 12.46 -21.76
C SER A 794 -0.90 11.98 -20.73
N SER A 795 -1.40 11.52 -19.59
CA SER A 795 -0.58 10.96 -18.51
C SER A 795 0.24 9.74 -18.97
N THR A 796 -0.29 8.92 -19.89
CA THR A 796 0.43 7.75 -20.41
C THR A 796 1.58 8.15 -21.33
N GLU A 797 1.33 9.06 -22.28
CA GLU A 797 2.36 9.56 -23.20
C GLU A 797 3.52 10.22 -22.42
N LYS A 798 3.20 11.01 -21.39
CA LYS A 798 4.20 11.61 -20.50
C LYS A 798 5.07 10.57 -19.79
N LYS A 799 4.47 9.55 -19.16
CA LYS A 799 5.22 8.45 -18.52
C LYS A 799 6.07 7.65 -19.50
N GLN A 800 5.58 7.39 -20.71
CA GLN A 800 6.34 6.72 -21.76
C GLN A 800 7.54 7.56 -22.22
N ILE A 801 7.39 8.89 -22.32
CA ILE A 801 8.50 9.79 -22.63
C ILE A 801 9.49 9.84 -21.46
N GLU A 802 9.05 10.04 -20.21
CA GLU A 802 9.91 10.04 -19.01
C GLU A 802 10.77 8.77 -18.93
N PHE A 803 10.15 7.61 -19.11
CA PHE A 803 10.86 6.33 -19.20
C PHE A 803 11.92 6.36 -20.30
N ALA A 804 11.55 6.74 -21.52
CA ALA A 804 12.45 6.77 -22.66
C ALA A 804 13.64 7.73 -22.44
N LEU A 805 13.40 8.94 -21.94
CA LEU A 805 14.43 9.93 -21.63
C LEU A 805 15.42 9.40 -20.57
N CYS A 806 14.95 8.60 -19.60
CA CYS A 806 15.80 7.94 -18.61
C CYS A 806 16.62 6.75 -19.15
N THR A 807 16.31 6.23 -20.35
CA THR A 807 17.11 5.15 -20.97
C THR A 807 18.36 5.64 -21.72
N THR A 808 18.58 6.96 -21.83
CA THR A 808 19.77 7.52 -22.51
C THR A 808 21.07 7.16 -21.78
N GLN A 809 22.17 7.05 -22.53
CA GLN A 809 23.51 6.84 -21.97
C GLN A 809 24.27 8.16 -21.73
N ASN A 810 23.70 9.31 -22.14
CA ASN A 810 24.31 10.61 -21.89
C ASN A 810 24.10 11.05 -20.42
N LYS A 811 25.18 11.05 -19.64
CA LYS A 811 25.19 11.42 -18.22
C LYS A 811 24.73 12.86 -17.94
N GLU A 812 24.96 13.80 -18.85
CA GLU A 812 24.51 15.19 -18.69
C GLU A 812 22.98 15.28 -18.79
N LYS A 813 22.38 14.53 -19.73
CA LYS A 813 20.92 14.44 -19.88
C LYS A 813 20.26 13.73 -18.69
N LEU A 814 20.90 12.68 -18.15
CA LEU A 814 20.43 12.02 -16.93
C LEU A 814 20.51 12.96 -15.70
N GLN A 815 21.60 13.70 -15.54
CA GLN A 815 21.75 14.69 -14.47
C GLN A 815 20.72 15.81 -14.60
N TRP A 816 20.49 16.32 -15.81
CA TRP A 816 19.47 17.32 -16.09
C TRP A 816 18.05 16.86 -15.74
N LEU A 817 17.69 15.60 -16.01
CA LEU A 817 16.39 15.03 -15.60
C LEU A 817 16.23 15.03 -14.08
N LEU A 818 17.29 14.66 -13.33
CA LEU A 818 17.28 14.71 -11.86
C LEU A 818 17.11 16.14 -11.35
N ASP A 819 17.87 17.10 -11.89
CA ASP A 819 17.81 18.50 -11.45
C ASP A 819 16.45 19.16 -11.72
N GLU A 820 15.84 18.92 -12.88
CA GLU A 820 14.58 19.58 -13.28
C GLU A 820 13.34 18.95 -12.65
N SER A 821 13.31 17.61 -12.48
CA SER A 821 12.23 16.94 -11.74
C SER A 821 12.31 17.21 -10.24
N PHE A 822 13.51 17.33 -9.68
CA PHE A 822 13.71 17.78 -8.30
C PHE A 822 13.26 19.22 -8.10
N LYS A 823 13.47 20.10 -9.10
CA LYS A 823 13.00 21.49 -9.07
C LYS A 823 11.47 21.61 -9.18
N GLY A 824 10.83 20.78 -10.01
CA GLY A 824 9.38 20.77 -10.19
C GLY A 824 8.84 21.64 -11.34
N ASP A 825 9.68 22.48 -11.97
CA ASP A 825 9.26 23.48 -12.97
C ASP A 825 8.79 22.87 -14.29
N LYS A 826 9.65 22.02 -14.90
CA LYS A 826 9.45 21.45 -16.24
C LYS A 826 8.91 20.03 -16.17
N ILE A 827 9.40 19.26 -15.19
CA ILE A 827 8.90 17.95 -14.81
C ILE A 827 8.44 18.08 -13.36
N LYS A 828 7.22 17.64 -13.04
CA LYS A 828 6.64 17.79 -11.70
C LYS A 828 7.39 16.94 -10.69
N THR A 829 7.57 17.45 -9.46
CA THR A 829 8.30 16.75 -8.40
C THR A 829 7.64 15.43 -7.99
N GLN A 830 6.34 15.24 -8.25
CA GLN A 830 5.66 13.97 -8.02
C GLN A 830 6.25 12.79 -8.85
N GLU A 831 6.94 13.08 -9.96
CA GLU A 831 7.58 12.09 -10.82
C GLU A 831 9.06 11.85 -10.45
N PHE A 832 9.65 12.71 -9.59
CA PHE A 832 11.04 12.60 -9.17
C PHE A 832 11.41 11.21 -8.59
N PRO A 833 10.60 10.57 -7.72
CA PRO A 833 10.91 9.24 -7.23
C PRO A 833 11.04 8.20 -8.36
N GLY A 834 10.12 8.23 -9.33
CA GLY A 834 10.16 7.34 -10.50
C GLY A 834 11.38 7.59 -11.38
N ILE A 835 11.70 8.85 -11.68
CA ILE A 835 12.88 9.24 -12.46
C ILE A 835 14.17 8.83 -11.75
N LEU A 836 14.30 9.08 -10.44
CA LEU A 836 15.47 8.69 -9.66
C LEU A 836 15.68 7.17 -9.69
N VAL A 837 14.61 6.38 -9.55
CA VAL A 837 14.66 4.92 -9.63
C VAL A 837 15.06 4.46 -11.04
N LEU A 838 14.44 4.99 -12.10
CA LEU A 838 14.77 4.64 -13.48
C LEU A 838 16.24 4.93 -13.82
N ILE A 839 16.77 6.06 -13.35
CA ILE A 839 18.20 6.41 -13.50
C ILE A 839 19.09 5.53 -12.59
N GLY A 840 18.61 5.16 -11.39
CA GLY A 840 19.21 4.14 -10.52
C GLY A 840 19.29 2.74 -11.15
N ARG A 841 18.36 2.42 -12.06
CA ARG A 841 18.36 1.20 -12.88
C ARG A 841 19.07 1.36 -14.23
N ASN A 842 19.53 2.55 -14.61
CA ASN A 842 20.27 2.78 -15.86
C ASN A 842 21.74 2.29 -15.70
N PRO A 843 22.28 1.47 -16.63
CA PRO A 843 23.64 0.92 -16.52
C PRO A 843 24.77 1.94 -16.40
N VAL A 844 24.58 3.19 -16.87
CA VAL A 844 25.55 4.28 -16.69
C VAL A 844 25.08 5.39 -15.75
N GLY A 845 23.79 5.36 -15.37
CA GLY A 845 23.14 6.35 -14.51
C GLY A 845 23.16 6.01 -13.02
N TYR A 846 23.29 4.74 -12.63
CA TYR A 846 23.19 4.32 -11.23
C TYR A 846 24.11 5.09 -10.23
N PRO A 847 25.37 5.49 -10.57
CA PRO A 847 26.19 6.26 -9.65
C PRO A 847 25.70 7.72 -9.48
N LEU A 848 25.03 8.27 -10.50
CA LEU A 848 24.47 9.62 -10.46
C LEU A 848 23.27 9.66 -9.52
N ALA A 849 22.34 8.70 -9.65
CA ALA A 849 21.16 8.62 -8.80
C ALA A 849 21.54 8.44 -7.32
N TRP A 850 22.44 7.51 -6.99
CA TRP A 850 22.93 7.33 -5.63
C TRP A 850 23.63 8.59 -5.06
N LYS A 851 24.49 9.23 -5.86
CA LYS A 851 25.14 10.50 -5.47
C LYS A 851 24.13 11.63 -5.26
N PHE A 852 23.09 11.71 -6.08
CA PHE A 852 22.06 12.74 -5.99
C PHE A 852 21.22 12.58 -4.73
N LEU A 853 20.82 11.34 -4.40
CA LEU A 853 20.07 11.02 -3.19
C LEU A 853 20.84 11.46 -1.94
N ARG A 854 22.12 11.05 -1.82
CA ARG A 854 23.00 11.49 -0.72
C ARG A 854 23.15 13.01 -0.61
N LYS A 855 23.38 13.69 -1.73
CA LYS A 855 23.62 15.16 -1.73
C LYS A 855 22.38 15.96 -1.35
N ASN A 856 21.18 15.49 -1.71
CA ASN A 856 19.93 16.25 -1.59
C ASN A 856 18.97 15.72 -0.52
N TRP A 857 19.38 14.72 0.26
CA TRP A 857 18.56 13.99 1.24
C TRP A 857 17.62 14.86 2.06
N ASN A 858 18.12 15.89 2.76
CA ASN A 858 17.32 16.74 3.65
C ASN A 858 16.14 17.42 2.93
N LYS A 859 16.31 17.80 1.66
CA LYS A 859 15.24 18.41 0.86
C LYS A 859 14.24 17.39 0.35
N LEU A 860 14.68 16.16 0.06
CA LEU A 860 13.81 15.05 -0.31
C LEU A 860 12.94 14.65 0.89
N VAL A 861 13.54 14.54 2.07
CA VAL A 861 12.82 14.33 3.34
C VAL A 861 11.83 15.45 3.61
N GLN A 862 12.21 16.72 3.41
CA GLN A 862 11.29 17.85 3.58
C GLN A 862 10.10 17.81 2.59
N LYS A 863 10.30 17.29 1.38
CA LYS A 863 9.26 17.26 0.33
C LYS A 863 8.33 16.04 0.43
N PHE A 864 8.84 14.89 0.88
CA PHE A 864 8.14 13.60 0.84
C PHE A 864 7.91 12.93 2.21
N GLU A 865 8.56 13.41 3.27
CA GLU A 865 8.58 12.89 4.65
C GLU A 865 9.31 11.56 4.89
N LEU A 866 9.97 11.44 6.06
CA LEU A 866 10.51 10.16 6.55
C LEU A 866 9.37 9.17 6.79
N GLY A 867 9.66 7.90 6.51
CA GLY A 867 8.71 6.79 6.56
C GLY A 867 7.78 6.69 5.33
N SER A 868 7.78 7.67 4.42
CA SER A 868 6.93 7.59 3.23
C SER A 868 7.40 6.51 2.24
N ARG A 869 6.45 5.85 1.58
CA ARG A 869 6.70 4.93 0.45
C ARG A 869 7.53 5.58 -0.66
N SER A 870 7.44 6.90 -0.84
CA SER A 870 8.29 7.67 -1.76
C SER A 870 9.77 7.65 -1.36
N ILE A 871 10.09 7.88 -0.08
CA ILE A 871 11.48 7.80 0.42
C ILE A 871 11.98 6.36 0.36
N ALA A 872 11.19 5.38 0.82
CA ALA A 872 11.55 3.96 0.77
C ALA A 872 11.89 3.52 -0.67
N HIS A 873 11.03 3.84 -1.65
CA HIS A 873 11.25 3.50 -3.06
C HIS A 873 12.49 4.19 -3.64
N MET A 874 12.79 5.44 -3.26
CA MET A 874 14.02 6.14 -3.68
C MET A 874 15.29 5.50 -3.09
N VAL A 875 15.26 5.09 -1.81
CA VAL A 875 16.38 4.39 -1.17
C VAL A 875 16.59 3.03 -1.83
N MET A 876 15.56 2.18 -1.89
CA MET A 876 15.65 0.85 -2.51
C MET A 876 16.05 0.93 -3.98
N GLY A 877 15.42 1.80 -4.76
CA GLY A 877 15.65 1.95 -6.21
C GLY A 877 17.08 2.36 -6.58
N THR A 878 17.77 3.06 -5.68
CA THR A 878 19.17 3.48 -5.89
C THR A 878 20.21 2.56 -5.25
N THR A 879 19.82 1.64 -4.34
CA THR A 879 20.79 0.85 -3.54
C THR A 879 20.60 -0.67 -3.60
N ASN A 880 19.38 -1.20 -3.72
CA ASN A 880 19.11 -2.64 -3.53
C ASN A 880 19.64 -3.58 -4.64
N GLN A 881 20.35 -3.04 -5.64
CA GLN A 881 21.03 -3.80 -6.70
C GLN A 881 22.56 -3.72 -6.60
N PHE A 882 23.10 -3.18 -5.51
CA PHE A 882 24.52 -3.28 -5.22
C PHE A 882 24.89 -4.65 -4.66
N SER A 883 26.10 -5.13 -4.98
CA SER A 883 26.55 -6.50 -4.66
C SER A 883 28.03 -6.56 -4.23
N THR A 884 28.56 -5.50 -3.62
CA THR A 884 29.94 -5.45 -3.09
C THR A 884 29.97 -4.92 -1.66
N ARG A 885 31.00 -5.32 -0.89
CA ARG A 885 31.22 -4.81 0.47
C ARG A 885 31.41 -3.29 0.49
N THR A 886 32.11 -2.73 -0.48
CA THR A 886 32.32 -1.27 -0.60
C THR A 886 31.01 -0.50 -0.76
N TRP A 887 30.06 -0.99 -1.57
CA TRP A 887 28.75 -0.34 -1.68
C TRP A 887 27.93 -0.46 -0.39
N LEU A 888 28.00 -1.60 0.30
CA LEU A 888 27.38 -1.80 1.60
C LEU A 888 27.97 -0.84 2.66
N GLU A 889 29.29 -0.72 2.72
CA GLU A 889 29.99 0.23 3.60
C GLU A 889 29.61 1.69 3.28
N GLU A 890 29.56 2.09 2.00
CA GLU A 890 29.10 3.41 1.59
C GLU A 890 27.66 3.72 2.03
N PHE A 891 26.78 2.72 2.01
CA PHE A 891 25.39 2.82 2.45
C PHE A 891 25.31 2.95 3.98
N LEU A 892 25.95 2.04 4.72
CA LEU A 892 25.97 2.05 6.19
C LEU A 892 26.57 3.35 6.74
N ASN A 893 27.59 3.90 6.08
CA ASN A 893 28.22 5.18 6.45
C ASN A 893 27.30 6.41 6.30
N GLN A 894 26.10 6.30 5.70
CA GLN A 894 25.12 7.39 5.71
C GLN A 894 24.33 7.49 7.03
N GLY A 895 24.38 6.45 7.87
CA GLY A 895 23.53 6.36 9.08
C GLY A 895 22.05 6.10 8.79
N TRP A 896 21.68 5.83 7.53
CA TRP A 896 20.30 5.55 7.09
C TRP A 896 19.87 4.09 7.35
N SER A 897 20.71 3.29 8.00
CA SER A 897 20.44 1.89 8.35
C SER A 897 19.33 1.70 9.41
N ALA A 898 18.69 2.79 9.84
CA ALA A 898 17.50 2.80 10.70
C ALA A 898 16.24 3.31 9.97
N LEU A 899 16.31 3.37 8.63
CA LEU A 899 15.23 3.79 7.72
C LEU A 899 14.91 2.69 6.67
N LEU A 900 15.40 1.47 6.91
CA LEU A 900 15.21 0.21 6.19
C LEU A 900 15.21 -0.94 7.20
#